data_AF-A0A814D4Z4-F1
#
_entry.id   AF-A0A814D4Z4-F1
#
_cell.length_a   1.000
_cell.length_b   1.000
_cell.length_c   1.000
_cell.angle_alpha   90.00
_cell.angle_beta   90.00
_cell.angle_gamma   90.00
#
_symmetry.space_group_name_H-M   'P 1'
#
loop_
_entity.id
_entity.type
_entity.pdbx_description
1 polymer ?
#
loop_
_entity_poly.entity_id
_entity_poly.type
_entity_poly.pdbx_seq_one_letter_code
_entity_poly.pdbx_strand_id
1 'polypeptide(L)'
;MYTRDQVVKRSLSSSVMNSNLIAAGTGIGGSDSNQLNSPRGIFVDVNLDLYVTDCVNDRVQLFQPGESNGITVAGYTSLNPTITLRCPSGIILDAEKYLFIVDQGNSRIVGSGLNGFRCLVGCYGQGPQSNRLNQPFSLSFDHSGNMFVTDTTNHRIQKFLLMNDSFALSFNQPKFCSTAIWNSNGITIANQSIVGNNPTAIFVSKNNTIYVANKEKDTILIWHEESVNPIKIIHSNFTGPRSLFVTSNGDIYIDDGQRNGRVQKWSAETNTFDTVMNVNSTCYGLFVDVNDTLYCSMIDHYQVVKRSLSKSVMNSNRIAAGTGIKGSASNQLGGPRGIFVDINLDLYVTDCINDRVQLFQPGESNGIIVAGNGSLNPTITLRCPGGIILDAEKNLFIVDLSNSRIVGSGLNGFRCLVGCYRTGSQSNQLHSPFSFSFDGSENIFVVDSFNHRIQKFKYLKRYCVNTFSVFQNIYSSSLTSNNQIYYRDCDKQNFYYESIQVQVTESGHYTFRGSGDIDPYGSIYKNKFNPLDPSENLLDKHYDGGSVIQFKLDINLDVDMIYVLVVTTYESKETGKFSIHIFGKNKVILERLSTPINIQLIYSSKLTDNSPTYYRDCQVPQCHYETLQIHVNTNEIFYTKGIGLTLDDILRNELQSNTVLNNQPFSIKLSAGLTIIMFVAGLINSILSFITFQNKDSQQVGCGMYLLASSITSLLATTMLIIKFWFVVLTYINGSTSLSVLRGGCVSIEPILKLFLYLDGWLSACVAIERAVLIFKGINFDKKKSKSIARRTILILPFCIFGTLIHELVFRRLFEYETGPETIDTRARQRSVVRTNQSFKEHIQDQFSEHKQLIISPIVLLVLSIPRLIISLLPGCAKTSKNLWLYLGAYFISFTPSMLIFLIFVVPSELYMKAFKQSFNRIRRRTPP
;
A
#
# COMPACT_ATOMS: atom_id res chain seq x y z
N MET A 1 -51.42 -12.46 27.65
CA MET A 1 -50.99 -11.41 26.71
C MET A 1 -50.63 -12.10 25.40
N TYR A 2 -51.34 -11.81 24.30
CA TYR A 2 -50.93 -12.29 22.98
C TYR A 2 -49.61 -11.61 22.64
N THR A 3 -48.50 -12.34 22.62
CA THR A 3 -47.22 -11.84 22.14
C THR A 3 -47.39 -11.55 20.65
N ARG A 4 -47.35 -10.28 20.28
CA ARG A 4 -47.32 -9.89 18.86
C ARG A 4 -45.89 -10.06 18.39
N ASP A 5 -45.68 -10.98 17.46
CA ASP A 5 -44.36 -11.26 16.87
C ASP A 5 -43.99 -10.15 15.86
N GLN A 6 -43.60 -9.01 16.39
CA GLN A 6 -43.21 -7.82 15.62
C GLN A 6 -42.17 -6.98 16.36
N VAL A 7 -41.33 -6.30 15.60
CA VAL A 7 -40.44 -5.24 16.08
C VAL A 7 -41.11 -3.89 15.79
N VAL A 8 -41.14 -3.01 16.78
CA VAL A 8 -41.73 -1.67 16.64
C VAL A 8 -40.66 -0.59 16.84
N LYS A 9 -40.80 0.53 16.12
CA LYS A 9 -39.95 1.71 16.25
C LYS A 9 -40.79 2.94 16.62
N ARG A 10 -40.17 3.86 17.35
CA ARG A 10 -40.76 5.14 17.76
C ARG A 10 -39.72 6.26 17.64
N SER A 11 -40.12 7.38 17.06
CA SER A 11 -39.29 8.59 17.02
C SER A 11 -39.23 9.23 18.41
N LEU A 12 -38.03 9.66 18.82
CA LEU A 12 -37.79 10.38 20.08
C LEU A 12 -37.82 11.91 19.91
N SER A 13 -37.94 12.44 18.69
CA SER A 13 -37.66 13.85 18.34
C SER A 13 -38.87 14.74 18.00
N SER A 14 -40.11 14.25 18.03
CA SER A 14 -41.28 15.07 17.67
C SER A 14 -42.46 14.97 18.64
N SER A 15 -42.99 16.12 19.05
CA SER A 15 -44.25 16.29 19.82
C SER A 15 -45.51 16.05 18.99
N VAL A 16 -45.40 15.44 17.81
CA VAL A 16 -46.52 15.17 16.90
C VAL A 16 -46.61 13.65 16.66
N MET A 17 -47.76 13.09 17.06
CA MET A 17 -48.23 11.70 16.91
C MET A 17 -47.37 10.59 17.55
N ASN A 18 -47.77 10.18 18.76
CA ASN A 18 -47.26 9.03 19.53
C ASN A 18 -47.77 7.68 18.99
N SER A 19 -47.53 7.33 17.72
CA SER A 19 -47.87 5.99 17.21
C SER A 19 -46.62 5.14 17.01
N ASN A 20 -46.57 3.96 17.65
CA ASN A 20 -45.55 2.95 17.37
C ASN A 20 -45.71 2.47 15.92
N LEU A 21 -44.65 2.59 15.12
CA LEU A 21 -44.62 2.07 13.75
C LEU A 21 -44.05 0.66 13.78
N ILE A 22 -44.60 -0.23 12.97
CA ILE A 22 -44.04 -1.57 12.78
C ILE A 22 -42.76 -1.44 11.96
N ALA A 23 -41.67 -2.01 12.47
CA ALA A 23 -40.37 -2.05 11.83
C ALA A 23 -40.10 -3.40 11.16
N ALA A 24 -40.60 -4.50 11.73
CA ALA A 24 -40.51 -5.85 11.17
C ALA A 24 -41.61 -6.76 11.76
N GLY A 25 -42.04 -7.78 11.03
CA GLY A 25 -43.09 -8.71 11.45
C GLY A 25 -44.50 -8.14 11.31
N THR A 26 -45.50 -9.02 11.17
CA THR A 26 -46.92 -8.64 11.02
C THR A 26 -47.67 -8.62 12.37
N GLY A 27 -47.01 -9.01 13.46
CA GLY A 27 -47.64 -9.19 14.76
C GLY A 27 -48.37 -10.53 14.92
N ILE A 28 -48.34 -11.38 13.90
CA ILE A 28 -48.83 -12.76 13.89
C ILE A 28 -47.62 -13.67 13.67
N GLY A 29 -47.47 -14.69 14.54
CA GLY A 29 -46.40 -15.67 14.44
C GLY A 29 -46.45 -16.47 13.15
N GLY A 30 -45.34 -16.53 12.42
CA GLY A 30 -45.24 -17.31 11.19
C GLY A 30 -43.83 -17.32 10.58
N SER A 31 -43.68 -17.98 9.44
CA SER A 31 -42.37 -18.27 8.82
C SER A 31 -42.14 -17.55 7.49
N ASP A 32 -43.11 -16.80 6.98
CA ASP A 32 -42.95 -16.01 5.75
C ASP A 32 -41.86 -14.95 5.92
N SER A 33 -41.38 -14.38 4.81
CA SER A 33 -40.29 -13.37 4.83
C SER A 33 -40.68 -12.10 5.59
N ASN A 34 -41.96 -11.73 5.62
CA ASN A 34 -42.49 -10.60 6.39
C ASN A 34 -42.98 -10.97 7.80
N GLN A 35 -42.89 -12.23 8.20
CA GLN A 35 -43.35 -12.73 9.50
C GLN A 35 -42.17 -13.11 10.39
N LEU A 36 -42.42 -13.07 11.70
CA LEU A 36 -41.48 -13.48 12.74
C LEU A 36 -42.21 -14.46 13.67
N ASN A 37 -41.47 -15.28 14.41
CA ASN A 37 -42.03 -16.19 15.40
C ASN A 37 -41.16 -16.21 16.67
N SER A 38 -41.69 -15.57 17.73
CA SER A 38 -40.96 -15.35 18.98
C SER A 38 -39.58 -14.69 18.77
N PRO A 39 -39.51 -13.49 18.15
CA PRO A 39 -38.23 -12.78 17.98
C PRO A 39 -37.61 -12.42 19.34
N ARG A 40 -36.29 -12.59 19.51
CA ARG A 40 -35.60 -12.41 20.81
C ARG A 40 -34.59 -11.27 20.86
N GLY A 41 -33.82 -11.09 19.79
CA GLY A 41 -32.74 -10.12 19.72
C GLY A 41 -32.84 -9.26 18.47
N ILE A 42 -32.40 -8.02 18.59
CA ILE A 42 -32.37 -7.06 17.48
C ILE A 42 -31.03 -6.33 17.44
N PHE A 43 -30.61 -5.95 16.24
CA PHE A 43 -29.49 -5.03 16.02
C PHE A 43 -29.79 -4.13 14.82
N VAL A 44 -29.42 -2.86 14.90
CA VAL A 44 -29.59 -1.90 13.80
C VAL A 44 -28.22 -1.35 13.43
N ASP A 45 -27.84 -1.47 12.16
CA ASP A 45 -26.55 -0.99 11.67
C ASP A 45 -26.58 0.51 11.28
N VAL A 46 -25.44 1.03 10.83
CA VAL A 46 -25.30 2.43 10.40
C VAL A 46 -26.09 2.80 9.14
N ASN A 47 -26.48 1.81 8.33
CA ASN A 47 -27.34 1.98 7.15
C ASN A 47 -28.83 1.87 7.50
N LEU A 48 -29.15 1.70 8.80
CA LEU A 48 -30.48 1.45 9.35
C LEU A 48 -31.06 0.07 8.99
N ASP A 49 -30.20 -0.87 8.60
CA ASP A 49 -30.57 -2.27 8.39
C ASP A 49 -30.88 -2.94 9.74
N LEU A 50 -32.07 -3.53 9.85
CA LEU A 50 -32.56 -4.17 11.07
C LEU A 50 -32.37 -5.69 11.00
N TYR A 51 -31.52 -6.22 11.86
CA TYR A 51 -31.33 -7.65 12.06
C TYR A 51 -32.20 -8.13 13.23
N VAL A 52 -32.92 -9.24 13.03
CA VAL A 52 -33.82 -9.83 14.03
C VAL A 52 -33.50 -11.31 14.19
N THR A 53 -33.23 -11.76 15.41
CA THR A 53 -33.14 -13.20 15.71
C THR A 53 -34.54 -13.77 15.92
N ASP A 54 -34.92 -14.67 15.02
CA ASP A 54 -36.25 -15.28 14.93
C ASP A 54 -36.17 -16.68 15.52
N CYS A 55 -36.34 -16.78 16.85
CA CYS A 55 -35.94 -17.95 17.62
C CYS A 55 -36.67 -19.22 17.19
N VAL A 56 -37.99 -19.20 17.03
CA VAL A 56 -38.74 -20.43 16.73
C VAL A 56 -38.53 -20.87 15.29
N ASN A 57 -38.22 -19.93 14.39
CA ASN A 57 -37.88 -20.24 13.01
C ASN A 57 -36.38 -20.53 12.81
N ASP A 58 -35.58 -20.62 13.88
CA ASP A 58 -34.14 -20.96 13.85
C ASP A 58 -33.32 -20.14 12.83
N ARG A 59 -33.64 -18.85 12.69
CA ARG A 59 -33.05 -17.98 11.66
C ARG A 59 -32.75 -16.56 12.15
N VAL A 60 -31.97 -15.85 11.35
CA VAL A 60 -31.77 -14.40 11.48
C VAL A 60 -32.30 -13.73 10.22
N GLN A 61 -33.20 -12.76 10.41
CA GLN A 61 -33.82 -11.95 9.35
C GLN A 61 -33.19 -10.56 9.28
N LEU A 62 -32.94 -10.08 8.08
CA LEU A 62 -32.49 -8.72 7.77
C LEU A 62 -33.63 -7.95 7.08
N PHE A 63 -34.06 -6.84 7.67
CA PHE A 63 -35.03 -5.91 7.10
C PHE A 63 -34.33 -4.61 6.74
N GLN A 64 -34.34 -4.26 5.45
CA GLN A 64 -33.80 -3.00 4.96
C GLN A 64 -34.78 -1.84 5.23
N PRO A 65 -34.30 -0.58 5.33
CA PRO A 65 -35.15 0.56 5.62
C PRO A 65 -36.31 0.72 4.62
N GLY A 66 -37.53 0.57 5.10
CA GLY A 66 -38.75 0.73 4.29
C GLY A 66 -39.27 -0.56 3.67
N GLU A 67 -38.52 -1.65 3.74
CA GLU A 67 -38.94 -2.97 3.26
C GLU A 67 -39.74 -3.72 4.33
N SER A 68 -40.82 -4.39 3.91
CA SER A 68 -41.63 -5.22 4.80
C SER A 68 -41.21 -6.70 4.81
N ASN A 69 -40.45 -7.13 3.80
CA ASN A 69 -39.96 -8.50 3.67
C ASN A 69 -38.52 -8.58 4.16
N GLY A 70 -38.23 -9.58 4.99
CA GLY A 70 -36.90 -9.88 5.48
C GLY A 70 -36.12 -10.82 4.56
N ILE A 71 -34.79 -10.69 4.59
CA ILE A 71 -33.84 -11.59 3.94
C ILE A 71 -33.22 -12.49 5.02
N THR A 72 -33.28 -13.81 4.82
CA THR A 72 -32.62 -14.74 5.77
C THR A 72 -31.10 -14.71 5.59
N VAL A 73 -30.38 -14.18 6.58
CA VAL A 73 -28.92 -14.03 6.54
C VAL A 73 -28.15 -15.12 7.30
N ALA A 74 -28.82 -15.85 8.20
CA ALA A 74 -28.25 -16.99 8.91
C ALA A 74 -29.35 -17.99 9.31
N GLY A 75 -29.00 -19.28 9.39
CA GLY A 75 -29.93 -20.38 9.66
C GLY A 75 -30.24 -21.23 8.43
N TYR A 76 -31.01 -22.30 8.63
CA TYR A 76 -31.25 -23.34 7.62
C TYR A 76 -31.95 -22.82 6.35
N THR A 77 -32.81 -21.81 6.48
CA THR A 77 -33.56 -21.22 5.35
C THR A 77 -32.81 -20.08 4.64
N SER A 78 -31.49 -19.97 4.83
CA SER A 78 -30.66 -19.04 4.07
C SER A 78 -30.35 -19.60 2.67
N LEU A 79 -30.09 -18.72 1.70
CA LEU A 79 -29.78 -19.11 0.30
C LEU A 79 -28.53 -20.00 0.20
N ASN A 80 -27.56 -19.84 1.12
CA ASN A 80 -26.35 -20.64 1.23
C ASN A 80 -26.09 -21.00 2.71
N PRO A 81 -26.69 -22.07 3.25
CA PRO A 81 -26.59 -22.40 4.67
C PRO A 81 -25.17 -22.85 5.02
N THR A 82 -24.46 -22.02 5.77
CA THR A 82 -23.13 -22.34 6.32
C THR A 82 -23.17 -22.73 7.80
N ILE A 83 -24.32 -22.57 8.45
CA ILE A 83 -24.55 -22.92 9.86
C ILE A 83 -26.02 -23.25 10.10
N THR A 84 -26.27 -24.23 10.98
CA THR A 84 -27.58 -24.49 11.57
C THR A 84 -27.68 -23.74 12.90
N LEU A 85 -28.76 -23.02 13.12
CA LEU A 85 -29.03 -22.33 14.39
C LEU A 85 -30.13 -23.07 15.15
N ARG A 86 -30.21 -22.85 16.46
CA ARG A 86 -31.32 -23.31 17.29
C ARG A 86 -31.70 -22.22 18.28
N CYS A 87 -32.86 -21.61 18.09
CA CYS A 87 -33.37 -20.50 18.87
C CYS A 87 -32.32 -19.40 19.12
N PRO A 88 -31.85 -18.70 18.06
CA PRO A 88 -30.92 -17.59 18.25
C PRO A 88 -31.53 -16.48 19.13
N SER A 89 -30.78 -16.00 20.11
CA SER A 89 -31.28 -15.11 21.16
C SER A 89 -30.72 -13.69 21.11
N GLY A 90 -29.47 -13.54 20.67
CA GLY A 90 -28.76 -12.28 20.59
C GLY A 90 -27.98 -12.16 19.29
N ILE A 91 -27.79 -10.92 18.83
CA ILE A 91 -27.06 -10.60 17.61
C ILE A 91 -26.35 -9.24 17.76
N ILE A 92 -25.15 -9.13 17.21
CA ILE A 92 -24.41 -7.88 17.08
C ILE A 92 -23.57 -7.90 15.80
N LEU A 93 -23.30 -6.75 15.21
CA LEU A 93 -22.29 -6.60 14.15
C LEU A 93 -21.09 -5.82 14.68
N ASP A 94 -19.90 -6.17 14.20
CA ASP A 94 -18.71 -5.36 14.39
C ASP A 94 -18.59 -4.23 13.34
N ALA A 95 -17.53 -3.43 13.44
CA ALA A 95 -17.25 -2.32 12.52
C ALA A 95 -16.95 -2.78 11.08
N GLU A 96 -16.57 -4.05 10.90
CA GLU A 96 -16.26 -4.68 9.60
C GLU A 96 -17.47 -5.44 9.02
N LYS A 97 -18.63 -5.36 9.69
CA LYS A 97 -19.90 -6.02 9.36
C LYS A 97 -19.92 -7.54 9.53
N TYR A 98 -19.05 -8.12 10.34
CA TYR A 98 -19.19 -9.52 10.75
C TYR A 98 -20.32 -9.66 11.78
N LEU A 99 -21.19 -10.66 11.58
CA LEU A 99 -22.31 -10.98 12.44
C LEU A 99 -21.87 -11.94 13.54
N PHE A 100 -22.17 -11.60 14.79
CA PHE A 100 -22.00 -12.48 15.94
C PHE A 100 -23.38 -12.83 16.50
N ILE A 101 -23.69 -14.11 16.58
CA ILE A 101 -25.01 -14.62 16.94
C ILE A 101 -24.86 -15.51 18.18
N VAL A 102 -25.73 -15.28 19.16
CA VAL A 102 -25.92 -16.17 20.30
C VAL A 102 -26.86 -17.30 19.87
N ASP A 103 -26.30 -18.48 19.64
CA ASP A 103 -27.04 -19.69 19.27
C ASP A 103 -27.44 -20.44 20.55
N GLN A 104 -28.47 -19.92 21.23
CA GLN A 104 -28.86 -20.31 22.59
C GLN A 104 -29.15 -21.79 22.72
N GLY A 105 -29.93 -22.36 21.80
CA GLY A 105 -30.36 -23.76 21.83
C GLY A 105 -29.21 -24.73 21.65
N ASN A 106 -28.13 -24.30 20.97
CA ASN A 106 -26.90 -25.08 20.83
C ASN A 106 -25.81 -24.69 21.85
N SER A 107 -26.12 -23.81 22.80
CA SER A 107 -25.20 -23.35 23.86
C SER A 107 -23.87 -22.83 23.34
N ARG A 108 -23.88 -22.02 22.27
CA ARG A 108 -22.67 -21.49 21.64
C ARG A 108 -22.85 -20.07 21.12
N ILE A 109 -21.73 -19.41 20.85
CA ILE A 109 -21.66 -18.17 20.07
C ILE A 109 -21.06 -18.50 18.71
N VAL A 110 -21.70 -18.01 17.64
CA VAL A 110 -21.19 -18.15 16.27
C VAL A 110 -20.88 -16.78 15.67
N GLY A 111 -19.88 -16.72 14.81
CA GLY A 111 -19.47 -15.51 14.08
C GLY A 111 -19.41 -15.76 12.59
N SER A 112 -19.78 -14.78 11.77
CA SER A 112 -19.58 -14.84 10.31
C SER A 112 -18.10 -14.67 9.95
N GLY A 113 -17.72 -15.16 8.78
CA GLY A 113 -16.38 -15.07 8.22
C GLY A 113 -16.37 -15.28 6.72
N LEU A 114 -15.20 -15.15 6.08
CA LEU A 114 -15.04 -15.28 4.62
C LEU A 114 -15.54 -16.62 4.06
N ASN A 115 -15.51 -17.68 4.86
CA ASN A 115 -15.96 -19.03 4.49
C ASN A 115 -17.31 -19.42 5.11
N GLY A 116 -18.10 -18.44 5.59
CA GLY A 116 -19.36 -18.66 6.28
C GLY A 116 -19.27 -18.53 7.80
N PHE A 117 -20.32 -18.97 8.50
CA PHE A 117 -20.41 -18.90 9.96
C PHE A 117 -19.59 -20.01 10.63
N ARG A 118 -18.95 -19.69 11.75
CA ARG A 118 -18.19 -20.64 12.59
C ARG A 118 -18.52 -20.47 14.06
N CYS A 119 -18.32 -21.53 14.83
CA CYS A 119 -18.44 -21.45 16.28
C CYS A 119 -17.20 -20.76 16.89
N LEU A 120 -17.42 -19.79 17.76
CA LEU A 120 -16.39 -19.02 18.44
C LEU A 120 -16.19 -19.46 19.90
N VAL A 121 -17.30 -19.70 20.60
CA VAL A 121 -17.31 -20.05 22.04
C VAL A 121 -18.41 -21.07 22.30
N GLY A 122 -18.19 -22.02 23.21
CA GLY A 122 -19.19 -23.04 23.57
C GLY A 122 -19.28 -24.21 22.59
N CYS A 123 -18.27 -24.37 21.73
CA CYS A 123 -18.27 -25.37 20.65
C CYS A 123 -18.18 -26.82 21.14
N TYR A 124 -17.76 -27.02 22.39
CA TYR A 124 -17.58 -28.34 23.00
C TYR A 124 -18.80 -28.79 23.83
N GLY A 125 -19.98 -28.24 23.50
CA GLY A 125 -21.24 -28.52 24.17
C GLY A 125 -21.42 -27.76 25.48
N GLN A 126 -22.50 -28.13 26.18
CA GLN A 126 -22.96 -27.46 27.39
C GLN A 126 -22.07 -27.79 28.61
N GLY A 127 -21.88 -26.83 29.51
CA GLY A 127 -21.23 -27.09 30.80
C GLY A 127 -20.75 -25.85 31.55
N PRO A 128 -20.31 -26.00 32.82
CA PRO A 128 -19.85 -24.91 33.67
C PRO A 128 -18.37 -24.54 33.46
N GLN A 129 -17.62 -25.26 32.61
CA GLN A 129 -16.21 -24.95 32.33
C GLN A 129 -16.07 -23.59 31.61
N SER A 130 -14.91 -22.93 31.73
CA SER A 130 -14.67 -21.60 31.16
C SER A 130 -14.73 -21.53 29.63
N ASN A 131 -14.63 -22.67 28.94
CA ASN A 131 -14.74 -22.78 27.48
C ASN A 131 -16.12 -23.31 27.01
N ARG A 132 -17.06 -23.49 27.94
CA ARG A 132 -18.43 -23.95 27.66
C ARG A 132 -19.45 -22.91 28.11
N LEU A 133 -20.60 -22.94 27.46
CA LEU A 133 -21.75 -22.09 27.77
C LEU A 133 -22.96 -22.98 28.03
N ASN A 134 -24.00 -22.41 28.60
CA ASN A 134 -25.25 -23.08 28.84
C ASN A 134 -26.42 -22.09 28.69
N GLN A 135 -27.16 -22.25 27.60
CA GLN A 135 -28.21 -21.33 27.17
C GLN A 135 -27.78 -19.84 27.27
N PRO A 136 -26.73 -19.45 26.54
CA PRO A 136 -26.33 -18.05 26.50
C PRO A 136 -27.46 -17.20 25.90
N PHE A 137 -27.64 -15.97 26.38
CA PHE A 137 -28.78 -15.13 25.95
C PHE A 137 -28.38 -13.88 25.17
N SER A 138 -27.33 -13.20 25.61
CA SER A 138 -26.86 -11.95 25.02
C SER A 138 -25.33 -11.89 25.05
N LEU A 139 -24.77 -11.15 24.11
CA LEU A 139 -23.35 -10.88 24.01
C LEU A 139 -23.09 -9.39 23.76
N SER A 140 -21.93 -8.89 24.18
CA SER A 140 -21.47 -7.52 23.91
C SER A 140 -19.95 -7.47 23.82
N PHE A 141 -19.40 -6.42 23.21
CA PHE A 141 -17.96 -6.21 23.09
C PHE A 141 -17.52 -4.97 23.88
N ASP A 142 -16.31 -4.99 24.44
CA ASP A 142 -15.65 -3.78 24.93
C ASP A 142 -14.84 -3.08 23.83
N HIS A 143 -14.31 -1.88 24.13
CA HIS A 143 -13.50 -1.11 23.19
C HIS A 143 -12.21 -1.82 22.76
N SER A 144 -11.74 -2.81 23.53
CA SER A 144 -10.57 -3.62 23.19
C SER A 144 -10.95 -4.88 22.38
N GLY A 145 -12.24 -5.04 22.05
CA GLY A 145 -12.78 -6.16 21.29
C GLY A 145 -13.04 -7.43 22.11
N ASN A 146 -12.86 -7.41 23.44
CA ASN A 146 -13.17 -8.56 24.28
C ASN A 146 -14.70 -8.78 24.32
N MET A 147 -15.12 -10.05 24.30
CA MET A 147 -16.52 -10.43 24.28
C MET A 147 -17.03 -10.76 25.69
N PHE A 148 -18.19 -10.24 26.05
CA PHE A 148 -18.91 -10.57 27.28
C PHE A 148 -20.16 -11.33 26.92
N VAL A 149 -20.34 -12.53 27.49
CA VAL A 149 -21.47 -13.41 27.23
C VAL A 149 -22.23 -13.67 28.52
N THR A 150 -23.55 -13.47 28.47
CA THR A 150 -24.46 -13.87 29.55
C THR A 150 -24.74 -15.36 29.45
N ASP A 151 -24.19 -16.14 30.38
CA ASP A 151 -24.26 -17.59 30.43
C ASP A 151 -25.37 -18.01 31.41
N THR A 152 -26.61 -17.82 30.95
CA THR A 152 -27.83 -17.68 31.76
C THR A 152 -28.02 -18.79 32.79
N THR A 153 -27.90 -20.04 32.35
CA THR A 153 -28.22 -21.20 33.20
C THR A 153 -27.01 -21.71 33.97
N ASN A 154 -25.82 -21.19 33.68
CA ASN A 154 -24.66 -21.29 34.57
C ASN A 154 -24.58 -20.10 35.55
N HIS A 155 -25.57 -19.21 35.56
CA HIS A 155 -25.68 -18.08 36.49
C HIS A 155 -24.45 -17.16 36.52
N ARG A 156 -23.84 -16.91 35.36
CA ARG A 156 -22.62 -16.10 35.26
C ARG A 156 -22.58 -15.23 34.00
N ILE A 157 -21.68 -14.25 34.02
CA ILE A 157 -21.24 -13.52 32.83
C ILE A 157 -19.79 -13.91 32.60
N GLN A 158 -19.46 -14.36 31.38
CA GLN A 158 -18.10 -14.72 31.01
C GLN A 158 -17.50 -13.66 30.11
N LYS A 159 -16.28 -13.24 30.42
CA LYS A 159 -15.45 -12.39 29.57
C LYS A 159 -14.48 -13.29 28.79
N PHE A 160 -14.57 -13.26 27.47
CA PHE A 160 -13.64 -13.86 26.53
C PHE A 160 -12.72 -12.75 26.01
N LEU A 161 -11.42 -12.92 26.23
CA LEU A 161 -10.45 -11.94 25.78
C LEU A 161 -10.29 -12.06 24.26
N LEU A 162 -10.36 -10.93 23.56
CA LEU A 162 -9.86 -10.86 22.20
C LEU A 162 -8.36 -11.07 22.29
N MET A 163 -7.87 -12.15 21.69
CA MET A 163 -6.45 -12.31 21.49
C MET A 163 -6.02 -11.32 20.40
N ASN A 164 -5.79 -10.07 20.81
CA ASN A 164 -4.92 -9.18 20.05
C ASN A 164 -3.57 -9.90 19.93
N ASP A 165 -2.91 -9.76 18.79
CA ASP A 165 -1.56 -10.25 18.45
C ASP A 165 -0.44 -9.93 19.49
N SER A 166 -0.78 -9.38 20.66
CA SER A 166 0.08 -9.07 21.80
C SER A 166 0.41 -10.24 22.73
N PHE A 167 -0.24 -11.40 22.63
CA PHE A 167 0.50 -12.64 22.86
C PHE A 167 1.15 -12.93 21.52
N ALA A 168 2.45 -12.65 21.38
CA ALA A 168 3.19 -13.02 20.20
C ALA A 168 3.02 -14.53 20.00
N LEU A 169 2.08 -14.91 19.13
CA LEU A 169 1.86 -16.28 18.74
C LEU A 169 3.21 -16.81 18.29
N SER A 170 3.66 -17.82 19.02
CA SER A 170 4.95 -18.52 18.92
C SER A 170 5.20 -19.18 17.56
N PHE A 171 4.30 -19.01 16.61
CA PHE A 171 4.27 -19.76 15.36
C PHE A 171 4.60 -18.80 14.23
N ASN A 172 5.38 -19.28 13.28
CA ASN A 172 5.83 -18.52 12.13
C ASN A 172 4.67 -18.27 11.14
N GLN A 173 3.70 -17.46 11.57
CA GLN A 173 2.47 -17.10 10.86
C GLN A 173 2.50 -15.60 10.53
N PRO A 174 3.36 -15.18 9.57
CA PRO A 174 3.36 -13.80 9.07
C PRO A 174 2.00 -13.45 8.45
N LYS A 175 1.69 -12.16 8.30
CA LYS A 175 0.50 -11.71 7.59
C LYS A 175 0.89 -11.24 6.20
N PHE A 176 0.52 -11.99 5.16
CA PHE A 176 0.82 -11.59 3.79
C PHE A 176 -0.39 -11.05 3.08
N CYS A 177 -0.10 -10.19 2.12
CA CYS A 177 -1.09 -9.72 1.17
C CYS A 177 -1.21 -10.74 0.03
N SER A 178 -2.40 -10.93 -0.52
CA SER A 178 -2.64 -11.93 -1.57
C SER A 178 -1.71 -11.80 -2.79
N THR A 179 -1.16 -10.60 -3.03
CA THR A 179 -0.18 -10.28 -4.09
C THR A 179 1.28 -10.25 -3.62
N ALA A 180 1.62 -10.80 -2.46
CA ALA A 180 2.98 -10.82 -1.91
C ALA A 180 4.00 -11.45 -2.90
N ILE A 181 5.09 -10.77 -3.22
CA ILE A 181 6.10 -11.30 -4.15
C ILE A 181 7.46 -11.28 -3.46
N TRP A 182 8.28 -12.28 -3.75
CA TRP A 182 9.68 -12.35 -3.33
C TRP A 182 10.58 -12.25 -4.53
N ASN A 183 11.84 -11.84 -4.30
CA ASN A 183 12.86 -11.92 -5.32
C ASN A 183 12.97 -13.36 -5.82
N SER A 184 13.08 -13.55 -7.13
CA SER A 184 13.28 -14.87 -7.73
C SER A 184 14.66 -15.44 -7.44
N ASN A 185 15.66 -14.58 -7.20
CA ASN A 185 17.03 -14.99 -6.86
C ASN A 185 17.23 -15.06 -5.35
N GLY A 186 17.54 -16.26 -4.87
CA GLY A 186 17.89 -16.55 -3.49
C GLY A 186 19.34 -16.22 -3.17
N ILE A 187 19.56 -15.75 -1.95
CA ILE A 187 20.90 -15.55 -1.35
C ILE A 187 21.21 -16.77 -0.51
N THR A 188 22.30 -17.48 -0.80
CA THR A 188 22.75 -18.59 0.04
C THR A 188 23.27 -18.04 1.36
N ILE A 189 22.56 -18.30 2.46
CA ILE A 189 22.95 -17.86 3.81
C ILE A 189 23.75 -18.91 4.57
N ALA A 190 23.60 -20.19 4.20
CA ALA A 190 24.39 -21.27 4.74
C ALA A 190 24.58 -22.36 3.68
N ASN A 191 25.81 -22.83 3.52
CA ASN A 191 26.20 -23.85 2.55
C ASN A 191 26.53 -25.17 3.27
N GLN A 192 26.93 -26.18 2.49
CA GLN A 192 27.23 -27.52 2.97
C GLN A 192 28.27 -27.55 4.12
N SER A 193 29.25 -26.64 4.15
CA SER A 193 30.25 -26.64 5.24
C SER A 193 29.66 -26.24 6.60
N ILE A 194 28.59 -25.44 6.60
CA ILE A 194 27.88 -25.00 7.80
C ILE A 194 26.80 -26.02 8.18
N VAL A 195 25.86 -26.32 7.28
CA VAL A 195 24.65 -27.11 7.59
C VAL A 195 24.82 -28.62 7.36
N GLY A 196 25.94 -29.05 6.78
CA GLY A 196 26.21 -30.43 6.45
C GLY A 196 25.39 -30.92 5.25
N ASN A 197 25.32 -32.24 5.12
CA ASN A 197 24.66 -32.91 4.02
C ASN A 197 23.15 -33.05 4.21
N ASN A 198 22.37 -32.72 3.16
CA ASN A 198 20.92 -32.93 3.11
C ASN A 198 20.19 -32.34 4.34
N PRO A 199 20.30 -31.02 4.58
CA PRO A 199 19.59 -30.37 5.68
C PRO A 199 18.08 -30.54 5.50
N THR A 200 17.33 -30.63 6.60
CA THR A 200 15.88 -30.94 6.55
C THR A 200 15.02 -29.92 7.29
N ALA A 201 15.50 -29.39 8.41
CA ALA A 201 14.70 -28.52 9.28
C ALA A 201 15.32 -27.13 9.45
N ILE A 202 14.46 -26.13 9.38
CA ILE A 202 14.76 -24.74 9.72
C ILE A 202 13.59 -24.16 10.50
N PHE A 203 13.90 -23.30 11.46
CA PHE A 203 12.94 -22.36 12.04
C PHE A 203 13.60 -21.00 12.11
N VAL A 204 12.88 -19.96 11.70
CA VAL A 204 13.32 -18.57 11.88
C VAL A 204 12.34 -17.87 12.79
N SER A 205 12.86 -17.27 13.85
CA SER A 205 12.08 -16.56 14.86
C SER A 205 11.82 -15.11 14.43
N LYS A 206 10.86 -14.43 15.07
CA LYS A 206 10.50 -13.04 14.77
C LYS A 206 11.64 -12.04 14.97
N ASN A 207 12.65 -12.38 15.79
CA ASN A 207 13.85 -11.56 15.98
C ASN A 207 14.97 -11.90 14.97
N ASN A 208 14.65 -12.61 13.89
CA ASN A 208 15.58 -13.06 12.84
C ASN A 208 16.71 -13.98 13.35
N THR A 209 16.47 -14.73 14.44
CA THR A 209 17.35 -15.84 14.84
C THR A 209 16.95 -17.10 14.08
N ILE A 210 17.93 -17.72 13.44
CA ILE A 210 17.81 -18.90 12.59
C ILE A 210 18.26 -20.14 13.40
N TYR A 211 17.41 -21.16 13.40
CA TYR A 211 17.62 -22.45 14.05
C TYR A 211 17.60 -23.54 13.01
N VAL A 212 18.63 -24.39 12.97
CA VAL A 212 18.76 -25.47 11.98
C VAL A 212 19.19 -26.75 12.67
N ALA A 213 18.52 -27.85 12.31
CA ALA A 213 18.96 -29.18 12.73
C ALA A 213 20.00 -29.70 11.74
N ASN A 214 21.22 -29.92 12.22
CA ASN A 214 22.25 -30.57 11.46
C ASN A 214 22.13 -32.08 11.67
N LYS A 215 21.58 -32.76 10.64
CA LYS A 215 21.34 -34.20 10.63
C LYS A 215 22.63 -35.03 10.62
N GLU A 216 23.70 -34.52 10.02
CA GLU A 216 24.96 -35.25 9.87
C GLU A 216 25.82 -35.19 11.12
N LYS A 217 25.82 -34.05 11.80
CA LYS A 217 26.63 -33.81 13.01
C LYS A 217 25.85 -33.97 14.31
N ASP A 218 24.56 -34.32 14.26
CA ASP A 218 23.70 -34.45 15.43
C ASP A 218 23.74 -33.20 16.34
N THR A 219 23.59 -32.02 15.73
CA THR A 219 23.65 -30.73 16.45
C THR A 219 22.52 -29.79 16.06
N ILE A 220 22.19 -28.85 16.96
CA ILE A 220 21.36 -27.68 16.63
C ILE A 220 22.29 -26.48 16.43
N LEU A 221 22.18 -25.87 15.26
CA LEU A 221 22.91 -24.66 14.90
C LEU A 221 22.01 -23.44 15.07
N ILE A 222 22.50 -22.42 15.76
CA ILE A 222 21.77 -21.18 16.02
C ILE A 222 22.62 -19.98 15.58
N TRP A 223 22.06 -19.10 14.75
CA TRP A 223 22.69 -17.82 14.40
C TRP A 223 21.72 -16.68 14.13
N HIS A 224 22.25 -15.46 14.17
CA HIS A 224 21.55 -14.27 13.66
C HIS A 224 21.87 -14.07 12.19
N GLU A 225 20.92 -13.53 11.42
CA GLU A 225 21.09 -13.30 9.98
C GLU A 225 22.37 -12.51 9.63
N GLU A 226 22.78 -11.56 10.45
CA GLU A 226 23.97 -10.73 10.23
C GLU A 226 25.30 -11.49 10.40
N SER A 227 25.25 -12.71 10.94
CA SER A 227 26.43 -13.53 11.24
C SER A 227 26.69 -14.54 10.14
N VAL A 228 27.96 -14.64 9.72
CA VAL A 228 28.41 -15.61 8.71
C VAL A 228 28.48 -17.05 9.26
N ASN A 229 28.64 -17.20 10.58
CA ASN A 229 28.81 -18.49 11.26
C ASN A 229 27.81 -18.67 12.43
N PRO A 230 27.51 -19.93 12.82
CA PRO A 230 26.78 -20.26 14.04
C PRO A 230 27.34 -19.55 15.28
N ILE A 231 26.51 -18.78 16.00
CA ILE A 231 26.92 -18.17 17.28
C ILE A 231 26.78 -19.15 18.45
N LYS A 232 25.90 -20.15 18.31
CA LYS A 232 25.72 -21.20 19.30
C LYS A 232 25.49 -22.54 18.59
N ILE A 233 26.22 -23.56 19.03
CA ILE A 233 26.05 -24.94 18.61
C ILE A 233 25.65 -25.72 19.86
N ILE A 234 24.47 -26.34 19.83
CA ILE A 234 23.98 -27.19 20.91
C ILE A 234 24.27 -28.63 20.53
N HIS A 235 25.06 -29.29 21.37
CA HIS A 235 25.37 -30.71 21.28
C HIS A 235 24.46 -31.50 22.21
N SER A 236 24.02 -32.68 21.77
CA SER A 236 23.28 -33.64 22.59
C SER A 236 23.45 -35.04 22.00
N ASN A 237 22.81 -36.03 22.62
CA ASN A 237 22.81 -37.44 22.19
C ASN A 237 21.54 -37.81 21.40
N PHE A 238 20.97 -36.88 20.64
CA PHE A 238 19.93 -37.21 19.67
C PHE A 238 20.57 -37.64 18.34
N THR A 239 19.86 -38.44 17.53
CA THR A 239 20.43 -38.99 16.29
C THR A 239 19.61 -38.62 15.06
N GLY A 240 20.26 -38.00 14.07
CA GLY A 240 19.70 -37.70 12.76
C GLY A 240 18.45 -36.83 12.76
N PRO A 241 18.40 -35.70 13.52
CA PRO A 241 17.19 -34.91 13.69
C PRO A 241 16.63 -34.43 12.35
N ARG A 242 15.36 -34.72 12.08
CA ARG A 242 14.69 -34.36 10.81
C ARG A 242 13.78 -33.15 10.90
N SER A 243 13.31 -32.80 12.08
CA SER A 243 12.43 -31.68 12.31
C SER A 243 12.77 -31.00 13.63
N LEU A 244 12.48 -29.70 13.68
CA LEU A 244 12.60 -28.91 14.88
C LEU A 244 11.47 -27.89 14.91
N PHE A 245 11.09 -27.47 16.11
CA PHE A 245 10.14 -26.39 16.33
C PHE A 245 10.64 -25.54 17.51
N VAL A 246 10.56 -24.22 17.41
CA VAL A 246 11.01 -23.31 18.46
C VAL A 246 9.85 -22.48 18.96
N THR A 247 9.69 -22.43 20.28
CA THR A 247 8.61 -21.64 20.91
C THR A 247 9.00 -20.17 21.08
N SER A 248 8.03 -19.30 21.36
CA SER A 248 8.25 -17.88 21.66
C SER A 248 9.21 -17.65 22.84
N ASN A 249 9.25 -18.59 23.79
CA ASN A 249 10.12 -18.53 24.96
C ASN A 249 11.55 -19.01 24.66
N GLY A 250 11.83 -19.43 23.42
CA GLY A 250 13.13 -19.92 22.96
C GLY A 250 13.36 -21.41 23.17
N ASP A 251 12.41 -22.15 23.75
CA ASP A 251 12.54 -23.60 23.91
C ASP A 251 12.50 -24.30 22.55
N ILE A 252 13.39 -25.27 22.35
CA ILE A 252 13.58 -25.98 21.08
C ILE A 252 13.10 -27.42 21.24
N TYR A 253 12.12 -27.81 20.45
CA TYR A 253 11.65 -29.18 20.32
C TYR A 253 12.34 -29.80 19.11
N ILE A 254 12.94 -30.97 19.28
CA ILE A 254 13.73 -31.63 18.24
C ILE A 254 13.41 -33.11 18.17
N ASP A 255 13.32 -33.60 16.93
CA ASP A 255 13.16 -35.01 16.61
C ASP A 255 14.39 -35.83 17.03
N ASP A 256 14.14 -36.92 17.75
CA ASP A 256 15.11 -37.94 18.11
C ASP A 256 14.48 -39.35 17.91
N GLY A 257 13.58 -39.45 16.93
CA GLY A 257 12.77 -40.65 16.72
C GLY A 257 13.53 -41.79 16.04
N GLN A 258 14.55 -41.49 15.23
CA GLN A 258 15.16 -42.47 14.31
C GLN A 258 15.79 -43.68 15.03
N ARG A 259 16.54 -43.46 16.12
CA ARG A 259 17.14 -44.56 16.92
C ARG A 259 16.66 -44.58 18.36
N ASN A 260 16.36 -43.41 18.94
CA ASN A 260 16.04 -43.30 20.36
C ASN A 260 14.53 -43.28 20.64
N GLY A 261 13.69 -43.20 19.61
CA GLY A 261 12.24 -43.30 19.76
C GLY A 261 11.62 -42.22 20.66
N ARG A 262 12.08 -40.97 20.54
CA ARG A 262 11.59 -39.86 21.37
C ARG A 262 11.66 -38.51 20.69
N VAL A 263 10.99 -37.52 21.27
CA VAL A 263 11.15 -36.09 20.97
C VAL A 263 11.73 -35.43 22.21
N GLN A 264 12.81 -34.67 22.02
CA GLN A 264 13.46 -33.93 23.10
C GLN A 264 13.06 -32.45 23.07
N LYS A 265 12.98 -31.85 24.26
CA LYS A 265 12.87 -30.41 24.45
C LYS A 265 14.16 -29.91 25.08
N TRP A 266 14.83 -28.98 24.42
CA TRP A 266 15.87 -28.15 25.02
C TRP A 266 15.24 -26.90 25.61
N SER A 267 15.40 -26.69 26.91
CA SER A 267 14.90 -25.52 27.63
C SER A 267 15.88 -24.36 27.49
N ALA A 268 15.42 -23.21 27.00
CA ALA A 268 16.26 -22.03 26.86
C ALA A 268 16.67 -21.42 28.21
N GLU A 269 15.82 -21.56 29.22
CA GLU A 269 16.03 -21.04 30.57
C GLU A 269 17.05 -21.86 31.35
N THR A 270 16.91 -23.19 31.34
CA THR A 270 17.75 -24.09 32.14
C THR A 270 18.93 -24.68 31.37
N ASN A 271 18.93 -24.56 30.03
CA ASN A 271 19.92 -25.14 29.14
C ASN A 271 20.03 -26.68 29.27
N THR A 272 18.91 -27.35 29.59
CA THR A 272 18.82 -28.80 29.78
C THR A 272 17.91 -29.45 28.73
N PHE A 273 18.11 -30.75 28.50
CA PHE A 273 17.24 -31.57 27.64
C PHE A 273 16.30 -32.43 28.47
N ASP A 274 15.01 -32.39 28.12
CA ASP A 274 13.97 -33.24 28.68
C ASP A 274 13.28 -34.05 27.58
N THR A 275 12.94 -35.31 27.87
CA THR A 275 12.12 -36.12 26.96
C THR A 275 10.65 -35.76 27.14
N VAL A 276 10.02 -35.22 26.10
CA VAL A 276 8.63 -34.71 26.17
C VAL A 276 7.61 -35.61 25.49
N MET A 277 8.04 -36.47 24.56
CA MET A 277 7.17 -37.41 23.87
C MET A 277 7.98 -38.67 23.50
N ASN A 278 7.44 -39.86 23.77
CA ASN A 278 8.01 -41.11 23.26
C ASN A 278 7.34 -41.40 21.92
N VAL A 279 8.11 -41.72 20.89
CA VAL A 279 7.62 -41.97 19.53
C VAL A 279 8.23 -43.26 18.98
N ASN A 280 7.51 -43.95 18.11
CA ASN A 280 7.97 -45.22 17.52
C ASN A 280 8.58 -45.04 16.11
N SER A 281 8.66 -43.81 15.60
CA SER A 281 9.29 -43.46 14.33
C SER A 281 9.75 -41.99 14.37
N THR A 282 10.54 -41.62 13.37
CA THR A 282 11.02 -40.26 13.10
C THR A 282 9.85 -39.28 12.96
N CYS A 283 9.93 -38.14 13.63
CA CYS A 283 8.99 -37.04 13.42
C CYS A 283 9.44 -36.21 12.22
N TYR A 284 8.70 -36.30 11.10
CA TYR A 284 9.02 -35.56 9.88
C TYR A 284 8.58 -34.08 9.95
N GLY A 285 7.63 -33.78 10.80
CA GLY A 285 7.19 -32.45 11.16
C GLY A 285 6.85 -32.42 12.65
N LEU A 286 7.32 -31.37 13.32
CA LEU A 286 7.00 -31.07 14.71
C LEU A 286 6.31 -29.71 14.76
N PHE A 287 5.28 -29.61 15.59
CA PHE A 287 4.57 -28.36 15.84
C PHE A 287 4.05 -28.37 17.28
N VAL A 288 4.16 -27.26 17.99
CA VAL A 288 3.50 -27.07 19.29
C VAL A 288 2.34 -26.11 19.04
N ASP A 289 1.13 -26.35 19.55
CA ASP A 289 0.01 -25.42 19.37
C ASP A 289 -0.11 -24.40 20.53
N VAL A 290 -1.09 -23.50 20.43
CA VAL A 290 -1.40 -22.49 21.45
C VAL A 290 -1.79 -23.06 22.82
N ASN A 291 -2.13 -24.35 22.90
CA ASN A 291 -2.53 -25.04 24.12
C ASN A 291 -1.40 -25.92 24.67
N ASP A 292 -0.15 -25.67 24.27
CA ASP A 292 1.02 -26.49 24.63
C ASP A 292 0.82 -27.98 24.28
N THR A 293 0.17 -28.28 23.15
CA THR A 293 0.10 -29.64 22.62
C THR A 293 1.15 -29.81 21.54
N LEU A 294 2.02 -30.80 21.71
CA LEU A 294 3.04 -31.18 20.73
C LEU A 294 2.47 -32.18 19.73
N TYR A 295 2.69 -31.94 18.44
CA TYR A 295 2.29 -32.79 17.32
C TYR A 295 3.54 -33.33 16.61
N CYS A 296 3.46 -34.56 16.14
CA CYS A 296 4.50 -35.26 15.40
C CYS A 296 3.87 -36.03 14.22
N SER A 297 4.33 -35.77 13.00
CA SER A 297 3.95 -36.54 11.81
C SER A 297 4.90 -37.70 11.56
N MET A 298 4.32 -38.89 11.32
CA MET A 298 5.07 -40.13 11.14
C MET A 298 4.75 -40.72 9.77
N ILE A 299 5.70 -40.62 8.83
CA ILE A 299 5.53 -41.19 7.49
C ILE A 299 5.36 -42.71 7.56
N ASP A 300 6.21 -43.40 8.32
CA ASP A 300 6.26 -44.87 8.34
C ASP A 300 5.04 -45.50 9.03
N HIS A 301 4.27 -44.69 9.76
CA HIS A 301 3.07 -45.11 10.48
C HIS A 301 1.80 -44.44 9.96
N TYR A 302 1.86 -43.65 8.88
CA TYR A 302 0.68 -43.11 8.20
C TYR A 302 -0.26 -42.31 9.11
N GLN A 303 0.29 -41.61 10.10
CA GLN A 303 -0.49 -40.87 11.10
C GLN A 303 0.25 -39.65 11.64
N VAL A 304 -0.51 -38.74 12.23
CA VAL A 304 -0.01 -37.64 13.05
C VAL A 304 -0.44 -37.92 14.48
N VAL A 305 0.51 -37.94 15.41
CA VAL A 305 0.25 -38.12 16.84
C VAL A 305 0.41 -36.79 17.58
N LYS A 306 -0.34 -36.62 18.67
CA LYS A 306 -0.26 -35.45 19.54
C LYS A 306 -0.19 -35.81 21.01
N ARG A 307 0.41 -34.94 21.82
CA ARG A 307 0.51 -35.06 23.27
C ARG A 307 0.44 -33.70 23.93
N SER A 308 -0.41 -33.58 24.94
CA SER A 308 -0.45 -32.40 25.82
C SER A 308 0.84 -32.34 26.64
N LEU A 309 1.49 -31.18 26.68
CA LEU A 309 2.65 -30.91 27.52
C LEU A 309 2.24 -30.43 28.93
N SER A 310 0.97 -30.08 29.13
CA SER A 310 0.44 -29.74 30.46
C SER A 310 0.44 -30.96 31.39
N LYS A 311 0.98 -30.77 32.60
CA LYS A 311 1.11 -31.81 33.65
C LYS A 311 -0.24 -32.34 34.16
N SER A 312 -1.36 -31.68 33.86
CA SER A 312 -2.69 -31.99 34.41
C SER A 312 -3.56 -32.92 33.57
N VAL A 313 -3.13 -33.31 32.36
CA VAL A 313 -3.92 -34.11 31.41
C VAL A 313 -3.19 -35.43 31.12
N MET A 314 -3.94 -36.52 30.89
CA MET A 314 -3.41 -37.86 30.58
C MET A 314 -2.20 -37.81 29.62
N ASN A 315 -1.05 -38.29 30.12
CA ASN A 315 0.28 -38.25 29.48
C ASN A 315 0.48 -39.24 28.31
N SER A 316 -0.60 -39.73 27.69
CA SER A 316 -0.50 -40.69 26.57
C SER A 316 -0.58 -39.98 25.22
N ASN A 317 0.20 -40.47 24.26
CA ASN A 317 0.09 -40.01 22.88
C ASN A 317 -1.27 -40.40 22.31
N ARG A 318 -1.90 -39.47 21.59
CA ARG A 318 -3.17 -39.69 20.90
C ARG A 318 -3.00 -39.47 19.41
N ILE A 319 -3.79 -40.16 18.60
CA ILE A 319 -3.82 -39.91 17.16
C ILE A 319 -4.58 -38.60 16.92
N ALA A 320 -3.98 -37.71 16.15
CA ALA A 320 -4.55 -36.44 15.71
C ALA A 320 -5.14 -36.54 14.30
N ALA A 321 -4.48 -37.29 13.41
CA ALA A 321 -4.92 -37.53 12.04
C ALA A 321 -4.36 -38.86 11.51
N GLY A 322 -5.06 -39.48 10.55
CA GLY A 322 -4.70 -40.80 10.00
C GLY A 322 -5.20 -41.96 10.85
N THR A 323 -5.23 -43.17 10.28
CA THR A 323 -5.68 -44.39 10.97
C THR A 323 -4.55 -45.35 11.31
N GLY A 324 -3.29 -44.97 11.09
CA GLY A 324 -2.14 -45.89 11.21
C GLY A 324 -1.94 -46.82 10.01
N ILE A 325 -2.80 -46.73 9.00
CA ILE A 325 -2.79 -47.59 7.81
C ILE A 325 -2.66 -46.70 6.57
N LYS A 326 -1.78 -47.08 5.66
CA LYS A 326 -1.60 -46.40 4.37
C LYS A 326 -2.89 -46.45 3.57
N GLY A 327 -3.38 -45.29 3.14
CA GLY A 327 -4.54 -45.22 2.26
C GLY A 327 -4.83 -43.79 1.80
N SER A 328 -5.89 -43.63 1.02
CA SER A 328 -6.30 -42.36 0.40
C SER A 328 -7.71 -41.91 0.80
N ALA A 329 -8.40 -42.65 1.68
CA ALA A 329 -9.68 -42.21 2.25
C ALA A 329 -9.54 -40.89 3.02
N SER A 330 -10.65 -40.21 3.33
CA SER A 330 -10.64 -38.91 4.02
C SER A 330 -10.00 -38.97 5.41
N ASN A 331 -10.12 -40.09 6.11
CA ASN A 331 -9.48 -40.34 7.42
C ASN A 331 -8.10 -41.01 7.34
N GLN A 332 -7.63 -41.38 6.15
CA GLN A 332 -6.35 -42.08 5.94
C GLN A 332 -5.28 -41.16 5.37
N LEU A 333 -4.03 -41.47 5.67
CA LEU A 333 -2.87 -40.75 5.15
C LEU A 333 -1.94 -41.72 4.44
N GLY A 334 -1.29 -41.27 3.37
CA GLY A 334 -0.31 -42.06 2.61
C GLY A 334 1.12 -41.84 3.08
N GLY A 335 1.47 -40.61 3.47
CA GLY A 335 2.79 -40.24 3.99
C GLY A 335 2.79 -38.83 4.56
N PRO A 336 2.32 -38.63 5.81
CA PRO A 336 2.25 -37.31 6.41
C PRO A 336 3.64 -36.72 6.66
N ARG A 337 3.93 -35.56 6.05
CA ARG A 337 5.24 -34.88 6.14
C ARG A 337 5.15 -33.61 6.99
N GLY A 338 4.80 -32.50 6.37
CA GLY A 338 4.66 -31.20 7.01
C GLY A 338 3.32 -31.12 7.73
N ILE A 339 3.34 -30.49 8.90
CA ILE A 339 2.16 -30.20 9.68
C ILE A 339 2.15 -28.74 10.12
N PHE A 340 0.96 -28.16 10.20
CA PHE A 340 0.74 -26.85 10.78
C PHE A 340 -0.58 -26.87 11.54
N VAL A 341 -0.62 -26.30 12.74
CA VAL A 341 -1.85 -26.17 13.53
C VAL A 341 -2.16 -24.70 13.68
N ASP A 342 -3.35 -24.29 13.24
CA ASP A 342 -3.76 -22.88 13.34
C ASP A 342 -4.29 -22.53 14.75
N ILE A 343 -4.59 -21.25 14.99
CA ILE A 343 -5.12 -20.78 16.27
C ILE A 343 -6.48 -21.38 16.67
N ASN A 344 -7.23 -21.94 15.72
CA ASN A 344 -8.49 -22.64 15.97
C ASN A 344 -8.27 -24.13 16.24
N LEU A 345 -7.00 -24.57 16.31
CA LEU A 345 -6.56 -25.96 16.46
C LEU A 345 -6.86 -26.83 15.23
N ASP A 346 -7.11 -26.20 14.08
CA ASP A 346 -7.25 -26.90 12.81
C ASP A 346 -5.88 -27.44 12.37
N LEU A 347 -5.78 -28.75 12.15
CA LEU A 347 -4.54 -29.43 11.77
C LEU A 347 -4.46 -29.61 10.26
N TYR A 348 -3.48 -28.97 9.64
CA TYR A 348 -3.14 -29.14 8.23
C TYR A 348 -2.01 -30.15 8.09
N VAL A 349 -2.18 -31.14 7.22
CA VAL A 349 -1.22 -32.23 7.00
C VAL A 349 -0.94 -32.35 5.51
N THR A 350 0.34 -32.28 5.13
CA THR A 350 0.76 -32.62 3.77
C THR A 350 0.93 -34.12 3.64
N ASP A 351 0.19 -34.71 2.71
CA ASP A 351 0.18 -36.14 2.47
C ASP A 351 0.95 -36.45 1.18
N CYS A 352 2.25 -36.77 1.34
CA CYS A 352 3.18 -36.86 0.23
C CYS A 352 2.79 -37.93 -0.80
N ILE A 353 2.37 -39.12 -0.36
CA ILE A 353 2.09 -40.21 -1.32
C ILE A 353 0.79 -39.97 -2.09
N ASN A 354 -0.17 -39.26 -1.47
CA ASN A 354 -1.45 -38.94 -2.10
C ASN A 354 -1.46 -37.58 -2.80
N ASP A 355 -0.32 -36.89 -2.90
CA ASP A 355 -0.16 -35.60 -3.60
C ASP A 355 -1.18 -34.52 -3.18
N ARG A 356 -1.51 -34.47 -1.88
CA ARG A 356 -2.57 -33.59 -1.35
C ARG A 356 -2.23 -32.97 -0.01
N VAL A 357 -3.01 -31.96 0.37
CA VAL A 357 -3.04 -31.38 1.73
C VAL A 357 -4.42 -31.60 2.31
N GLN A 358 -4.48 -32.14 3.53
CA GLN A 358 -5.72 -32.37 4.26
C GLN A 358 -5.80 -31.50 5.52
N LEU A 359 -7.00 -31.02 5.79
CA LEU A 359 -7.41 -30.25 6.96
C LEU A 359 -8.25 -31.13 7.89
N PHE A 360 -7.80 -31.30 9.12
CA PHE A 360 -8.51 -32.02 10.18
C PHE A 360 -8.97 -31.02 11.24
N GLN A 361 -10.28 -30.84 11.37
CA GLN A 361 -10.85 -29.96 12.38
C GLN A 361 -10.83 -30.61 13.77
N PRO A 362 -10.80 -29.84 14.87
CA PRO A 362 -10.71 -30.38 16.22
C PRO A 362 -11.85 -31.36 16.54
N GLY A 363 -11.48 -32.63 16.79
CA GLY A 363 -12.45 -33.68 17.16
C GLY A 363 -12.98 -34.49 15.97
N GLU A 364 -12.73 -34.04 14.74
CA GLU A 364 -13.11 -34.76 13.52
C GLU A 364 -12.02 -35.75 13.09
N SER A 365 -12.44 -36.96 12.68
CA SER A 365 -11.52 -37.99 12.17
C SER A 365 -11.31 -37.93 10.66
N ASN A 366 -12.23 -37.29 9.93
CA ASN A 366 -12.17 -37.17 8.47
C ASN A 366 -11.53 -35.84 8.08
N GLY A 367 -10.51 -35.90 7.22
CA GLY A 367 -9.83 -34.73 6.69
C GLY A 367 -10.50 -34.20 5.42
N ILE A 368 -10.63 -32.88 5.33
CA ILE A 368 -11.08 -32.15 4.14
C ILE A 368 -9.87 -31.88 3.24
N ILE A 369 -9.96 -32.18 1.95
CA ILE A 369 -8.86 -31.90 1.00
C ILE A 369 -8.89 -30.42 0.63
N VAL A 370 -7.83 -29.68 0.97
CA VAL A 370 -7.73 -28.23 0.77
C VAL A 370 -6.79 -27.83 -0.37
N ALA A 371 -5.87 -28.71 -0.78
CA ALA A 371 -4.98 -28.48 -1.93
C ALA A 371 -4.49 -29.81 -2.53
N GLY A 372 -4.15 -29.79 -3.83
CA GLY A 372 -3.64 -30.95 -4.55
C GLY A 372 -4.72 -31.94 -5.00
N ASN A 373 -4.33 -33.20 -5.14
CA ASN A 373 -5.17 -34.24 -5.73
C ASN A 373 -6.46 -34.49 -4.94
N GLY A 374 -7.61 -34.54 -5.63
CA GLY A 374 -8.92 -34.73 -5.02
C GLY A 374 -9.55 -33.47 -4.41
N SER A 375 -8.94 -32.28 -4.57
CA SER A 375 -9.58 -31.01 -4.22
C SER A 375 -10.80 -30.75 -5.12
N LEU A 376 -11.88 -30.19 -4.54
CA LEU A 376 -13.11 -29.86 -5.29
C LEU A 376 -12.86 -28.86 -6.43
N ASN A 377 -11.94 -27.92 -6.21
CA ASN A 377 -11.53 -26.90 -7.19
C ASN A 377 -10.00 -26.91 -7.33
N PRO A 378 -9.42 -27.83 -8.12
CA PRO A 378 -7.97 -27.98 -8.21
C PRO A 378 -7.37 -26.78 -8.96
N THR A 379 -6.65 -25.92 -8.23
CA THR A 379 -5.89 -24.81 -8.81
C THR A 379 -4.39 -25.12 -8.90
N ILE A 380 -3.96 -26.28 -8.38
CA ILE A 380 -2.58 -26.74 -8.43
C ILE A 380 -2.48 -28.26 -8.39
N THR A 381 -1.53 -28.79 -9.16
CA THR A 381 -1.06 -30.17 -9.05
C THR A 381 0.20 -30.19 -8.19
N LEU A 382 0.10 -30.82 -7.01
CA LEU A 382 1.23 -31.04 -6.10
C LEU A 382 1.90 -32.38 -6.42
N ARG A 383 3.16 -32.54 -6.04
CA ARG A 383 3.87 -33.82 -6.08
C ARG A 383 4.73 -34.00 -4.83
N CYS A 384 4.36 -34.97 -4.00
CA CYS A 384 4.92 -35.22 -2.67
C CYS A 384 5.09 -33.92 -1.84
N PRO A 385 4.00 -33.22 -1.48
CA PRO A 385 4.11 -32.00 -0.70
C PRO A 385 4.86 -32.23 0.64
N GLY A 386 5.72 -31.28 1.00
CA GLY A 386 6.61 -31.29 2.16
C GLY A 386 6.17 -30.32 3.26
N GLY A 387 7.03 -29.39 3.65
CA GLY A 387 6.68 -28.34 4.63
C GLY A 387 5.44 -27.53 4.24
N ILE A 388 4.69 -27.07 5.25
CA ILE A 388 3.49 -26.24 5.10
C ILE A 388 3.46 -25.19 6.19
N ILE A 389 3.07 -23.96 5.81
CA ILE A 389 2.85 -22.84 6.73
C ILE A 389 1.60 -22.10 6.27
N LEU A 390 0.76 -21.66 7.22
CA LEU A 390 -0.31 -20.72 6.95
C LEU A 390 0.13 -19.31 7.38
N ASP A 391 -0.36 -18.31 6.66
CA ASP A 391 -0.26 -16.92 7.08
C ASP A 391 -1.44 -16.53 8.00
N ALA A 392 -1.43 -15.31 8.54
CA ALA A 392 -2.49 -14.81 9.43
C ALA A 392 -3.87 -14.69 8.75
N GLU A 393 -3.92 -14.63 7.41
CA GLU A 393 -5.15 -14.59 6.61
C GLU A 393 -5.60 -15.99 6.16
N LYS A 394 -4.93 -17.05 6.63
CA LYS A 394 -5.11 -18.46 6.26
C LYS A 394 -4.76 -18.81 4.81
N ASN A 395 -3.92 -18.03 4.15
CA ASN A 395 -3.30 -18.43 2.89
C ASN A 395 -2.29 -19.56 3.16
N LEU A 396 -2.34 -20.61 2.33
CA LEU A 396 -1.49 -21.79 2.42
C LEU A 396 -0.20 -21.60 1.62
N PHE A 397 0.93 -21.86 2.25
CA PHE A 397 2.25 -21.93 1.63
C PHE A 397 2.79 -23.34 1.77
N ILE A 398 3.16 -23.96 0.65
CA ILE A 398 3.48 -25.39 0.58
C ILE A 398 4.80 -25.57 -0.15
N VAL A 399 5.63 -26.48 0.36
CA VAL A 399 6.77 -27.02 -0.37
C VAL A 399 6.28 -28.11 -1.31
N ASP A 400 6.34 -27.88 -2.61
CA ASP A 400 6.03 -28.88 -3.62
C ASP A 400 7.34 -29.64 -3.97
N LEU A 401 7.72 -30.55 -3.07
CA LEU A 401 9.07 -31.09 -2.93
C LEU A 401 9.57 -31.74 -4.22
N SER A 402 8.79 -32.64 -4.83
CA SER A 402 9.23 -33.35 -6.05
C SER A 402 9.20 -32.47 -7.30
N ASN A 403 8.48 -31.34 -7.27
CA ASN A 403 8.52 -30.34 -8.33
C ASN A 403 9.55 -29.22 -8.06
N SER A 404 10.35 -29.35 -6.99
CA SER A 404 11.42 -28.40 -6.61
C SER A 404 10.98 -26.94 -6.53
N ARG A 405 9.81 -26.67 -5.92
CA ARG A 405 9.27 -25.31 -5.83
C ARG A 405 8.53 -25.03 -4.52
N ILE A 406 8.39 -23.76 -4.18
CA ILE A 406 7.51 -23.27 -3.11
C ILE A 406 6.30 -22.61 -3.76
N VAL A 407 5.10 -22.97 -3.32
CA VAL A 407 3.83 -22.48 -3.86
C VAL A 407 3.00 -21.85 -2.75
N GLY A 408 2.21 -20.84 -3.08
CA GLY A 408 1.35 -20.13 -2.13
C GLY A 408 -0.04 -19.90 -2.71
N SER A 409 -1.07 -19.93 -1.88
CA SER A 409 -2.44 -19.60 -2.30
C SER A 409 -2.57 -18.10 -2.60
N GLY A 410 -3.41 -17.77 -3.57
CA GLY A 410 -3.79 -16.40 -3.93
C GLY A 410 -5.22 -16.35 -4.45
N LEU A 411 -5.67 -15.15 -4.84
CA LEU A 411 -7.06 -14.88 -5.23
C LEU A 411 -7.57 -15.75 -6.38
N ASN A 412 -6.67 -16.11 -7.30
CA ASN A 412 -6.99 -16.91 -8.49
C ASN A 412 -6.53 -18.37 -8.33
N GLY A 413 -6.30 -18.83 -7.10
CA GLY A 413 -5.72 -20.13 -6.80
C GLY A 413 -4.24 -20.07 -6.43
N PHE A 414 -3.61 -21.24 -6.36
CA PHE A 414 -2.19 -21.35 -6.03
C PHE A 414 -1.29 -20.81 -7.13
N ARG A 415 -0.22 -20.13 -6.74
CA ARG A 415 0.85 -19.66 -7.62
C ARG A 415 2.20 -20.13 -7.11
N CYS A 416 3.15 -20.25 -8.02
CA CYS A 416 4.52 -20.53 -7.65
C CYS A 416 5.22 -19.25 -7.16
N LEU A 417 5.97 -19.38 -6.05
CA LEU A 417 6.69 -18.28 -5.41
C LEU A 417 8.20 -18.37 -5.65
N VAL A 418 8.76 -19.58 -5.54
CA VAL A 418 10.21 -19.84 -5.65
C VAL A 418 10.43 -21.16 -6.39
N GLY A 419 11.45 -21.24 -7.26
CA GLY A 419 11.81 -22.48 -7.96
C GLY A 419 10.93 -22.83 -9.16
N CYS A 420 10.24 -21.85 -9.75
CA CYS A 420 9.14 -22.06 -10.70
C CYS A 420 9.55 -22.55 -12.11
N TYR A 421 10.83 -22.51 -12.43
CA TYR A 421 11.31 -22.79 -13.78
C TYR A 421 11.69 -24.25 -13.98
N ARG A 422 12.70 -24.71 -13.23
CA ARG A 422 13.24 -26.07 -13.31
C ARG A 422 14.03 -26.40 -12.05
N THR A 423 14.17 -27.69 -11.78
CA THR A 423 15.11 -28.19 -10.78
C THR A 423 16.55 -27.81 -11.17
N GLY A 424 17.35 -27.38 -10.20
CA GLY A 424 18.76 -27.07 -10.41
C GLY A 424 19.40 -26.36 -9.22
N SER A 425 20.65 -25.91 -9.40
CA SER A 425 21.49 -25.33 -8.34
C SER A 425 21.71 -23.81 -8.48
N GLN A 426 21.14 -23.17 -9.51
CA GLN A 426 21.19 -21.71 -9.67
C GLN A 426 20.44 -20.99 -8.53
N SER A 427 20.66 -19.70 -8.35
CA SER A 427 20.05 -18.89 -7.27
C SER A 427 18.52 -18.82 -7.35
N ASN A 428 17.95 -18.98 -8.53
CA ASN A 428 16.50 -19.02 -8.76
C ASN A 428 15.92 -20.44 -8.87
N GLN A 429 16.73 -21.46 -8.62
CA GLN A 429 16.36 -22.87 -8.71
C GLN A 429 16.53 -23.55 -7.36
N LEU A 430 15.71 -24.57 -7.14
CA LEU A 430 15.77 -25.44 -5.97
C LEU A 430 15.94 -26.88 -6.45
N HIS A 431 16.34 -27.76 -5.53
CA HIS A 431 16.40 -29.19 -5.74
C HIS A 431 15.92 -29.92 -4.49
N SER A 432 14.72 -30.49 -4.58
CA SER A 432 14.06 -31.21 -3.48
C SER A 432 14.05 -30.41 -2.17
N PRO A 433 13.49 -29.18 -2.16
CA PRO A 433 13.36 -28.40 -0.94
C PRO A 433 12.52 -29.18 0.07
N PHE A 434 12.91 -29.20 1.34
CA PHE A 434 12.24 -30.02 2.36
C PHE A 434 11.32 -29.19 3.26
N SER A 435 11.84 -28.06 3.75
CA SER A 435 11.13 -27.16 4.66
C SER A 435 11.49 -25.70 4.36
N PHE A 436 10.68 -24.78 4.87
CA PHE A 436 10.90 -23.36 4.77
C PHE A 436 10.39 -22.64 6.03
N SER A 437 10.82 -21.41 6.23
CA SER A 437 10.38 -20.51 7.31
C SER A 437 10.37 -19.07 6.81
N PHE A 438 9.58 -18.22 7.46
CA PHE A 438 9.64 -16.78 7.28
C PHE A 438 10.42 -16.09 8.42
N ASP A 439 11.06 -14.96 8.14
CA ASP A 439 11.62 -14.10 9.18
C ASP A 439 10.65 -12.99 9.61
N GLY A 440 11.02 -12.19 10.61
CA GLY A 440 10.21 -11.05 11.07
C GLY A 440 10.08 -9.93 10.04
N SER A 441 10.83 -9.99 8.93
CA SER A 441 10.77 -9.07 7.79
C SER A 441 10.14 -9.72 6.56
N GLU A 442 9.36 -10.78 6.75
CA GLU A 442 8.56 -11.46 5.73
C GLU A 442 9.36 -12.17 4.62
N ASN A 443 10.68 -12.35 4.78
CA ASN A 443 11.51 -13.05 3.80
C ASN A 443 11.36 -14.58 3.92
N ILE A 444 11.47 -15.32 2.82
CA ILE A 444 11.42 -16.78 2.81
C ILE A 444 12.82 -17.37 2.97
N PHE A 445 13.00 -18.27 3.92
CA PHE A 445 14.18 -19.12 4.06
C PHE A 445 13.81 -20.54 3.66
N VAL A 446 14.46 -21.06 2.62
CA VAL A 446 14.20 -22.41 2.08
C VAL A 446 15.38 -23.31 2.38
N VAL A 447 15.10 -24.49 2.90
CA VAL A 447 16.06 -25.59 3.01
C VAL A 447 16.08 -26.31 1.66
N ASP A 448 17.11 -26.03 0.88
CA ASP A 448 17.33 -26.59 -0.45
C ASP A 448 18.19 -27.86 -0.32
N SER A 449 17.53 -28.94 0.10
CA SER A 449 18.17 -30.09 0.71
C SER A 449 19.16 -30.82 -0.20
N PHE A 450 18.82 -31.05 -1.48
CA PHE A 450 19.73 -31.76 -2.39
C PHE A 450 20.81 -30.85 -2.99
N ASN A 451 20.69 -29.54 -2.82
CA ASN A 451 21.77 -28.58 -3.08
C ASN A 451 22.60 -28.29 -1.80
N HIS A 452 22.31 -28.98 -0.68
CA HIS A 452 23.07 -28.88 0.58
C HIS A 452 23.20 -27.44 1.10
N ARG A 453 22.14 -26.63 0.97
CA ARG A 453 22.18 -25.20 1.32
C ARG A 453 20.86 -24.68 1.88
N ILE A 454 20.93 -23.50 2.50
CA ILE A 454 19.77 -22.71 2.90
C ILE A 454 19.81 -21.39 2.12
N GLN A 455 18.71 -21.07 1.46
CA GLN A 455 18.57 -19.85 0.65
C GLN A 455 17.53 -18.90 1.26
N LYS A 456 17.87 -17.60 1.28
CA LYS A 456 16.98 -16.50 1.65
C LYS A 456 16.46 -15.79 0.40
N PHE A 457 15.15 -15.71 0.25
CA PHE A 457 14.46 -14.95 -0.80
C PHE A 457 13.85 -13.70 -0.19
N LYS A 458 14.28 -12.53 -0.68
CA LYS A 458 13.88 -11.24 -0.10
C LYS A 458 12.45 -10.88 -0.46
N TYR A 459 11.66 -10.46 0.52
CA TYR A 459 10.33 -9.93 0.31
C TYR A 459 10.39 -8.61 -0.46
N LEU A 460 9.65 -8.51 -1.55
CA LEU A 460 9.52 -7.28 -2.33
C LEU A 460 8.26 -6.58 -1.83
N LYS A 461 8.43 -5.63 -0.92
CA LYS A 461 7.35 -4.84 -0.34
C LYS A 461 6.65 -4.02 -1.43
N ARG A 462 5.68 -4.64 -2.10
CA ARG A 462 4.66 -3.97 -2.91
C ARG A 462 3.47 -3.75 -2.00
N TYR A 463 2.98 -2.51 -1.98
CA TYR A 463 1.81 -2.11 -1.21
C TYR A 463 0.73 -3.17 -1.32
N CYS A 464 0.29 -3.66 -0.18
CA CYS A 464 -0.89 -4.47 -0.03
C CYS A 464 -2.06 -3.71 -0.62
N VAL A 465 -2.41 -4.03 -1.86
CA VAL A 465 -3.69 -3.63 -2.40
C VAL A 465 -4.66 -4.55 -1.69
N ASN A 466 -5.33 -4.03 -0.66
CA ASN A 466 -6.50 -4.69 -0.10
C ASN A 466 -7.34 -5.16 -1.27
N THR A 467 -7.66 -6.44 -1.29
CA THR A 467 -8.62 -7.01 -2.22
C THR A 467 -9.96 -6.41 -1.87
N PHE A 468 -10.22 -5.25 -2.45
CA PHE A 468 -11.51 -4.62 -2.43
C PHE A 468 -12.48 -5.59 -3.08
N SER A 469 -13.61 -5.79 -2.39
CA SER A 469 -14.82 -6.41 -2.90
C SER A 469 -14.97 -6.13 -4.40
N VAL A 470 -14.86 -7.16 -5.22
CA VAL A 470 -15.11 -7.07 -6.65
C VAL A 470 -16.59 -6.73 -6.81
N PHE A 471 -16.90 -5.46 -7.05
CA PHE A 471 -18.24 -5.07 -7.47
C PHE A 471 -18.41 -5.54 -8.90
N GLN A 472 -19.35 -6.45 -9.13
CA GLN A 472 -19.71 -6.89 -10.47
C GLN A 472 -20.75 -5.90 -11.03
N ASN A 473 -20.31 -4.98 -11.89
CA ASN A 473 -21.23 -4.18 -12.70
C ASN A 473 -21.46 -4.90 -14.03
N ILE A 474 -22.72 -5.11 -14.38
CA ILE A 474 -23.15 -5.75 -15.63
C ILE A 474 -23.79 -4.68 -16.51
N TYR A 475 -23.30 -4.53 -17.74
CA TYR A 475 -23.93 -3.72 -18.78
C TYR A 475 -24.47 -4.63 -19.87
N SER A 476 -25.67 -4.40 -20.36
CA SER A 476 -26.27 -5.18 -21.43
C SER A 476 -26.91 -4.27 -22.47
N SER A 477 -26.61 -4.50 -23.75
CA SER A 477 -27.18 -3.76 -24.89
C SER A 477 -27.32 -4.70 -26.10
N SER A 478 -27.79 -4.15 -27.22
CA SER A 478 -27.92 -4.86 -28.49
C SER A 478 -27.39 -4.01 -29.65
N LEU A 479 -26.51 -4.59 -30.47
CA LEU A 479 -26.11 -4.00 -31.74
C LEU A 479 -27.23 -4.23 -32.77
N THR A 480 -27.73 -3.14 -33.35
CA THR A 480 -28.81 -3.15 -34.36
C THR A 480 -28.34 -2.46 -35.64
N SER A 481 -29.12 -2.57 -36.72
CA SER A 481 -28.83 -1.90 -37.99
C SER A 481 -28.80 -0.36 -37.90
N ASN A 482 -29.32 0.22 -36.82
CA ASN A 482 -29.32 1.66 -36.54
C ASN A 482 -28.06 2.13 -35.79
N ASN A 483 -27.19 1.21 -35.36
CA ASN A 483 -25.93 1.56 -34.71
C ASN A 483 -24.96 2.17 -35.74
N GLN A 484 -24.02 2.99 -35.25
CA GLN A 484 -23.04 3.65 -36.10
C GLN A 484 -22.08 2.63 -36.72
N ILE A 485 -21.52 3.00 -37.87
CA ILE A 485 -20.57 2.16 -38.60
C ILE A 485 -19.17 2.75 -38.56
N TYR A 486 -18.16 1.90 -38.45
CA TYR A 486 -16.77 2.29 -38.63
C TYR A 486 -15.98 1.24 -39.42
N TYR A 487 -14.86 1.68 -39.99
CA TYR A 487 -13.99 0.86 -40.82
C TYR A 487 -12.85 0.32 -39.97
N ARG A 488 -12.71 -1.00 -39.88
CA ARG A 488 -11.66 -1.66 -39.08
C ARG A 488 -10.54 -2.24 -39.95
N ASP A 489 -10.92 -2.96 -41.00
CA ASP A 489 -10.00 -3.61 -41.93
C ASP A 489 -10.30 -3.18 -43.37
N CYS A 490 -9.26 -2.92 -44.16
CA CYS A 490 -9.38 -2.46 -45.54
C CYS A 490 -10.16 -3.45 -46.46
N ASP A 491 -10.28 -4.72 -46.06
CA ASP A 491 -10.87 -5.80 -46.86
C ASP A 491 -12.28 -6.23 -46.41
N LYS A 492 -12.84 -5.70 -45.30
CA LYS A 492 -14.20 -6.05 -44.82
C LYS A 492 -15.10 -4.83 -44.66
N GLN A 493 -16.37 -4.97 -45.05
CA GLN A 493 -17.39 -3.91 -45.00
C GLN A 493 -17.73 -3.46 -43.56
N ASN A 494 -18.28 -2.24 -43.46
CA ASN A 494 -18.82 -1.53 -42.28
C ASN A 494 -19.22 -2.40 -41.06
N PHE A 495 -18.64 -2.11 -39.89
CA PHE A 495 -18.98 -2.76 -38.61
C PHE A 495 -19.89 -1.89 -37.75
N TYR A 496 -20.99 -2.45 -37.25
CA TYR A 496 -21.80 -1.78 -36.23
C TYR A 496 -21.03 -1.70 -34.92
N TYR A 497 -21.07 -0.53 -34.27
CA TYR A 497 -20.45 -0.35 -32.96
C TYR A 497 -21.33 0.44 -32.00
N GLU A 498 -21.04 0.26 -30.72
CA GLU A 498 -21.58 1.05 -29.62
C GLU A 498 -20.42 1.61 -28.79
N SER A 499 -20.44 2.91 -28.53
CA SER A 499 -19.47 3.60 -27.69
C SER A 499 -20.06 3.83 -26.29
N ILE A 500 -19.33 3.36 -25.29
CA ILE A 500 -19.72 3.39 -23.88
C ILE A 500 -18.64 4.18 -23.14
N GLN A 501 -19.03 5.29 -22.53
CA GLN A 501 -18.16 6.03 -21.64
C GLN A 501 -17.97 5.23 -20.36
N VAL A 502 -16.72 4.98 -19.99
CA VAL A 502 -16.32 4.27 -18.78
C VAL A 502 -15.64 5.27 -17.84
N GLN A 503 -16.19 5.39 -16.63
CA GLN A 503 -15.59 6.15 -15.54
C GLN A 503 -15.42 5.27 -14.32
N VAL A 504 -14.22 5.29 -13.76
CA VAL A 504 -13.88 4.55 -12.55
C VAL A 504 -13.79 5.49 -11.36
N THR A 505 -14.36 5.09 -10.23
CA THR A 505 -14.30 5.87 -8.98
C THR A 505 -13.01 5.66 -8.20
N GLU A 506 -12.20 4.68 -8.59
CA GLU A 506 -10.90 4.40 -7.98
C GLU A 506 -9.87 4.02 -9.05
N SER A 507 -8.61 4.46 -8.92
CA SER A 507 -7.57 4.05 -9.86
C SER A 507 -7.19 2.61 -9.56
N GLY A 508 -7.12 1.77 -10.57
CA GLY A 508 -6.79 0.37 -10.37
C GLY A 508 -6.88 -0.46 -11.63
N HIS A 509 -6.66 -1.76 -11.44
CA HIS A 509 -6.80 -2.73 -12.50
C HIS A 509 -8.28 -3.09 -12.67
N TYR A 510 -8.78 -2.96 -13.91
CA TYR A 510 -10.13 -3.32 -14.30
C TYR A 510 -10.08 -4.35 -15.42
N THR A 511 -10.94 -5.36 -15.30
CA THR A 511 -11.13 -6.39 -16.32
C THR A 511 -12.53 -6.23 -16.92
N PHE A 512 -12.64 -6.08 -18.23
CA PHE A 512 -13.90 -6.05 -18.97
C PHE A 512 -14.06 -7.37 -19.71
N ARG A 513 -15.13 -8.11 -19.45
CA ARG A 513 -15.48 -9.33 -20.17
C ARG A 513 -16.78 -9.14 -20.93
N GLY A 514 -16.72 -9.15 -22.26
CA GLY A 514 -17.92 -9.14 -23.10
C GLY A 514 -18.35 -10.56 -23.45
N SER A 515 -19.64 -10.87 -23.37
CA SER A 515 -20.26 -12.13 -23.81
C SER A 515 -21.66 -11.88 -24.36
N GLY A 516 -22.14 -12.66 -25.33
CA GLY A 516 -23.45 -12.42 -25.93
C GLY A 516 -23.90 -13.48 -26.92
N ASP A 517 -24.99 -13.16 -27.63
CA ASP A 517 -25.52 -13.96 -28.75
C ASP A 517 -24.69 -13.75 -30.05
N ILE A 518 -23.75 -12.80 -30.02
CA ILE A 518 -22.84 -12.38 -31.10
C ILE A 518 -21.41 -12.48 -30.62
N ASP A 519 -20.44 -12.70 -31.52
CA ASP A 519 -19.00 -12.68 -31.22
C ASP A 519 -18.51 -11.25 -30.95
N PRO A 520 -18.45 -10.82 -29.67
CA PRO A 520 -18.24 -9.43 -29.36
C PRO A 520 -16.75 -9.13 -29.42
N TYR A 521 -16.41 -8.00 -30.01
CA TYR A 521 -15.06 -7.46 -30.12
C TYR A 521 -15.00 -6.17 -29.31
N GLY A 522 -14.07 -6.10 -28.36
CA GLY A 522 -13.93 -4.98 -27.44
C GLY A 522 -12.63 -4.20 -27.67
N SER A 523 -12.74 -2.89 -27.78
CA SER A 523 -11.61 -1.95 -27.82
C SER A 523 -11.83 -0.85 -26.79
N ILE A 524 -10.81 -0.51 -26.01
CA ILE A 524 -10.87 0.59 -25.06
C ILE A 524 -9.93 1.73 -25.45
N TYR A 525 -10.47 2.95 -25.44
CA TYR A 525 -9.80 4.17 -25.88
C TYR A 525 -9.66 5.14 -24.72
N LYS A 526 -8.57 5.91 -24.72
CA LYS A 526 -8.36 7.02 -23.79
C LYS A 526 -9.06 8.28 -24.33
N ASN A 527 -9.84 8.95 -23.49
CA ASN A 527 -10.57 10.19 -23.76
C ASN A 527 -11.69 10.10 -24.81
N LYS A 528 -11.39 9.75 -26.07
CA LYS A 528 -12.34 9.75 -27.19
C LYS A 528 -12.07 8.59 -28.16
N PHE A 529 -13.12 8.14 -28.82
CA PHE A 529 -13.01 7.25 -29.99
C PHE A 529 -13.24 8.03 -31.28
N ASN A 530 -12.36 7.87 -32.26
CA ASN A 530 -12.50 8.47 -33.59
C ASN A 530 -12.77 7.36 -34.63
N PRO A 531 -13.98 7.27 -35.22
CA PRO A 531 -14.31 6.21 -36.17
C PRO A 531 -13.58 6.34 -37.52
N LEU A 532 -13.00 7.51 -37.83
CA LEU A 532 -12.18 7.73 -39.03
C LEU A 532 -10.72 7.32 -38.84
N ASP A 533 -10.25 7.27 -37.59
CA ASP A 533 -8.93 6.76 -37.21
C ASP A 533 -9.04 5.91 -35.93
N PRO A 534 -9.44 4.63 -36.06
CA PRO A 534 -9.66 3.74 -34.91
C PRO A 534 -8.39 3.33 -34.17
N SER A 535 -7.22 3.80 -34.62
CA SER A 535 -5.94 3.61 -33.93
C SER A 535 -5.64 4.75 -32.96
N GLU A 536 -6.25 5.92 -33.17
CA GLU A 536 -6.07 7.11 -32.34
C GLU A 536 -6.59 6.86 -30.91
N ASN A 537 -5.73 7.06 -29.90
CA ASN A 537 -6.03 6.89 -28.48
C ASN A 537 -6.42 5.46 -28.05
N LEU A 538 -6.19 4.44 -28.87
CA LEU A 538 -6.42 3.06 -28.50
C LEU A 538 -5.47 2.64 -27.37
N LEU A 539 -6.01 2.09 -26.29
CA LEU A 539 -5.21 1.57 -25.18
C LEU A 539 -5.01 0.08 -25.27
N ASP A 540 -6.10 -0.65 -25.51
CA ASP A 540 -6.08 -2.08 -25.68
C ASP A 540 -7.28 -2.54 -26.51
N LYS A 541 -7.12 -3.65 -27.21
CA LYS A 541 -8.18 -4.31 -27.97
C LYS A 541 -7.99 -5.81 -27.86
N HIS A 542 -9.08 -6.54 -27.64
CA HIS A 542 -9.01 -7.98 -27.56
C HIS A 542 -10.20 -8.64 -28.25
N TYR A 543 -9.88 -9.80 -28.82
CA TYR A 543 -10.78 -10.73 -29.45
C TYR A 543 -10.23 -12.13 -29.24
N ASP A 544 -11.10 -13.05 -28.83
CA ASP A 544 -10.75 -14.46 -28.72
C ASP A 544 -11.26 -15.17 -29.98
N GLY A 545 -10.36 -15.49 -30.89
CA GLY A 545 -10.66 -16.07 -32.19
C GLY A 545 -10.95 -17.57 -32.18
N GLY A 546 -11.82 -18.04 -31.28
CA GLY A 546 -12.30 -19.43 -31.31
C GLY A 546 -13.14 -19.91 -30.13
N SER A 547 -14.12 -20.78 -30.42
CA SER A 547 -14.98 -21.62 -29.55
C SER A 547 -15.70 -21.02 -28.33
N VAL A 548 -15.30 -19.86 -27.82
CA VAL A 548 -15.93 -19.16 -26.70
C VAL A 548 -16.21 -17.72 -27.14
N ILE A 549 -17.50 -17.39 -27.22
CA ILE A 549 -18.06 -16.11 -27.68
C ILE A 549 -17.82 -15.02 -26.62
N GLN A 550 -16.55 -14.61 -26.43
CA GLN A 550 -16.21 -13.59 -25.43
C GLN A 550 -14.94 -12.80 -25.77
N PHE A 551 -14.89 -11.53 -25.34
CA PHE A 551 -13.63 -10.77 -25.25
C PHE A 551 -13.30 -10.45 -23.80
N LYS A 552 -12.01 -10.26 -23.52
CA LYS A 552 -11.45 -9.90 -22.20
C LYS A 552 -10.39 -8.81 -22.33
N LEU A 553 -10.66 -7.62 -21.79
CA LEU A 553 -9.69 -6.54 -21.69
C LEU A 553 -9.21 -6.40 -20.26
N ASP A 554 -7.90 -6.41 -20.03
CA ASP A 554 -7.28 -6.24 -18.72
C ASP A 554 -6.47 -4.93 -18.73
N ILE A 555 -6.99 -3.89 -18.07
CA ILE A 555 -6.44 -2.54 -18.19
C ILE A 555 -6.43 -1.78 -16.86
N ASN A 556 -5.36 -1.02 -16.62
CA ASN A 556 -5.31 -0.08 -15.50
C ASN A 556 -6.01 1.23 -15.89
N LEU A 557 -7.07 1.57 -15.16
CA LEU A 557 -7.82 2.80 -15.34
C LEU A 557 -7.56 3.73 -14.16
N ASP A 558 -7.47 5.02 -14.44
CA ASP A 558 -7.22 6.06 -13.45
C ASP A 558 -8.51 6.85 -13.14
N VAL A 559 -8.68 7.25 -11.87
CA VAL A 559 -9.68 8.26 -11.49
C VAL A 559 -9.41 9.55 -12.26
N ASP A 560 -10.47 10.27 -12.64
CA ASP A 560 -10.46 11.52 -13.42
C ASP A 560 -10.16 11.40 -14.92
N MET A 561 -9.90 10.20 -15.42
CA MET A 561 -9.78 9.93 -16.87
C MET A 561 -11.10 9.41 -17.44
N ILE A 562 -11.44 9.91 -18.64
CA ILE A 562 -12.57 9.39 -19.41
C ILE A 562 -12.03 8.30 -20.32
N TYR A 563 -12.63 7.12 -20.28
CA TYR A 563 -12.33 6.05 -21.22
C TYR A 563 -13.56 5.78 -22.07
N VAL A 564 -13.34 5.38 -23.32
CA VAL A 564 -14.43 4.98 -24.23
C VAL A 564 -14.23 3.52 -24.59
N LEU A 565 -15.11 2.67 -24.10
CA LEU A 565 -15.20 1.28 -24.51
C LEU A 565 -16.08 1.19 -25.75
N VAL A 566 -15.50 0.72 -26.84
CA VAL A 566 -16.19 0.46 -28.10
C VAL A 566 -16.42 -1.04 -28.21
N VAL A 567 -17.68 -1.43 -28.30
CA VAL A 567 -18.08 -2.82 -28.54
C VAL A 567 -18.67 -2.94 -29.93
N THR A 568 -18.24 -3.98 -30.63
CA THR A 568 -18.56 -4.27 -32.03
C THR A 568 -18.45 -5.78 -32.24
N THR A 569 -18.48 -6.27 -33.48
CA THR A 569 -18.48 -7.71 -33.80
C THR A 569 -17.22 -8.11 -34.57
N TYR A 570 -16.95 -9.41 -34.62
CA TYR A 570 -15.92 -9.97 -35.48
C TYR A 570 -16.34 -9.99 -36.96
N GLU A 571 -17.60 -10.36 -37.24
CA GLU A 571 -18.14 -10.30 -38.60
C GLU A 571 -18.83 -8.97 -38.91
N SER A 572 -18.72 -8.51 -40.16
CA SER A 572 -19.28 -7.24 -40.60
C SER A 572 -20.81 -7.26 -40.59
N LYS A 573 -21.44 -6.17 -40.14
CA LYS A 573 -22.91 -5.97 -40.10
C LYS A 573 -23.71 -6.99 -39.26
N GLU A 574 -23.06 -7.67 -38.33
CA GLU A 574 -23.74 -8.59 -37.42
C GLU A 574 -24.54 -7.82 -36.34
N THR A 575 -25.72 -8.33 -35.99
CA THR A 575 -26.63 -7.71 -35.01
C THR A 575 -27.05 -8.75 -33.97
N GLY A 576 -27.09 -8.35 -32.70
CA GLY A 576 -27.52 -9.22 -31.61
C GLY A 576 -27.20 -8.62 -30.25
N LYS A 577 -27.50 -9.37 -29.18
CA LYS A 577 -27.35 -8.90 -27.80
C LYS A 577 -25.96 -9.21 -27.25
N PHE A 578 -25.43 -8.29 -26.46
CA PHE A 578 -24.19 -8.49 -25.72
C PHE A 578 -24.31 -7.96 -24.30
N SER A 579 -23.48 -8.53 -23.43
CA SER A 579 -23.33 -8.18 -22.03
C SER A 579 -21.86 -7.97 -21.71
N ILE A 580 -21.55 -7.02 -20.84
CA ILE A 580 -20.19 -6.71 -20.39
C ILE A 580 -20.17 -6.83 -18.88
N HIS A 581 -19.37 -7.75 -18.39
CA HIS A 581 -19.06 -7.93 -16.98
C HIS A 581 -17.76 -7.20 -16.65
N ILE A 582 -17.82 -6.26 -15.71
CA ILE A 582 -16.64 -5.49 -15.29
C ILE A 582 -16.23 -5.93 -13.90
N PHE A 583 -14.93 -6.18 -13.74
CA PHE A 583 -14.31 -6.55 -12.46
C PHE A 583 -13.26 -5.49 -12.11
N GLY A 584 -13.34 -4.88 -10.93
CA GLY A 584 -12.34 -3.92 -10.47
C GLY A 584 -12.70 -3.28 -9.13
N LYS A 585 -11.95 -2.26 -8.73
CA LYS A 585 -12.14 -1.59 -7.44
C LYS A 585 -13.35 -0.65 -7.49
N ASN A 586 -14.28 -0.76 -6.55
CA ASN A 586 -15.44 0.14 -6.43
C ASN A 586 -16.36 0.23 -7.67
N LYS A 587 -17.36 1.13 -7.62
CA LYS A 587 -18.44 1.30 -8.60
C LYS A 587 -17.94 1.89 -9.92
N VAL A 588 -18.06 1.15 -11.03
CA VAL A 588 -17.80 1.66 -12.39
C VAL A 588 -19.06 2.27 -12.98
N ILE A 589 -19.00 3.51 -13.46
CA ILE A 589 -20.12 4.19 -14.13
C ILE A 589 -19.98 3.99 -15.63
N LEU A 590 -21.06 3.55 -16.27
CA LEU A 590 -21.13 3.32 -17.71
C LEU A 590 -22.27 4.16 -18.29
N GLU A 591 -21.95 5.01 -19.27
CA GLU A 591 -22.93 5.83 -19.97
C GLU A 591 -22.81 5.60 -21.47
N ARG A 592 -23.93 5.29 -22.13
CA ARG A 592 -23.97 5.15 -23.59
C ARG A 592 -23.83 6.52 -24.24
N LEU A 593 -22.84 6.69 -25.10
CA LEU A 593 -22.62 7.95 -25.81
C LEU A 593 -23.56 8.05 -27.02
N SER A 594 -24.41 9.08 -27.02
CA SER A 594 -25.25 9.48 -28.16
C SER A 594 -24.60 10.71 -28.81
N THR A 595 -24.43 10.68 -30.13
CA THR A 595 -23.59 11.57 -30.96
C THR A 595 -23.63 13.09 -30.70
N PRO A 596 -22.51 13.83 -30.89
CA PRO A 596 -22.54 15.21 -31.36
C PRO A 596 -22.67 15.27 -32.91
N ILE A 597 -23.49 16.21 -33.38
CA ILE A 597 -23.75 16.51 -34.80
C ILE A 597 -22.47 17.08 -35.44
N ASN A 598 -21.89 16.39 -36.42
CA ASN A 598 -20.79 16.92 -37.24
C ASN A 598 -21.36 17.69 -38.45
N ILE A 599 -21.03 18.98 -38.58
CA ILE A 599 -21.21 19.74 -39.82
C ILE A 599 -20.06 19.35 -40.76
N GLN A 600 -20.39 18.71 -41.88
CA GLN A 600 -19.43 18.27 -42.89
C GLN A 600 -19.31 19.35 -43.97
N LEU A 601 -18.11 19.95 -44.13
CA LEU A 601 -17.74 20.69 -45.35
C LEU A 601 -17.03 19.69 -46.27
N ILE A 602 -17.65 19.38 -47.41
CA ILE A 602 -17.13 18.43 -48.38
C ILE A 602 -16.32 19.21 -49.44
N TYR A 603 -15.02 18.93 -49.53
CA TYR A 603 -14.17 19.28 -50.66
C TYR A 603 -13.88 18.01 -51.46
N SER A 604 -14.04 18.04 -52.78
CA SER A 604 -13.75 16.90 -53.66
C SER A 604 -12.94 17.36 -54.88
N SER A 605 -11.76 16.77 -55.08
CA SER A 605 -10.97 16.87 -56.32
C SER A 605 -10.77 15.47 -56.92
N LYS A 606 -10.33 15.40 -58.19
CA LYS A 606 -10.09 14.14 -58.93
C LYS A 606 -8.63 14.08 -59.36
N LEU A 607 -7.89 13.09 -58.86
CA LEU A 607 -6.52 12.80 -59.32
C LEU A 607 -6.55 12.39 -60.81
N THR A 608 -5.61 12.92 -61.59
CA THR A 608 -5.41 12.61 -63.02
C THR A 608 -3.99 12.08 -63.26
N ASP A 609 -3.72 11.48 -64.43
CA ASP A 609 -2.43 10.88 -64.79
C ASP A 609 -1.24 11.89 -64.79
N ASN A 610 -1.51 13.18 -64.65
CA ASN A 610 -0.51 14.25 -64.52
C ASN A 610 -0.17 14.61 -63.05
N SER A 611 -0.77 13.96 -62.07
CA SER A 611 -0.52 14.26 -60.65
C SER A 611 0.85 13.70 -60.21
N PRO A 612 1.59 14.32 -59.28
CA PRO A 612 2.92 13.85 -58.88
C PRO A 612 2.89 12.43 -58.27
N THR A 613 3.95 11.65 -58.46
CA THR A 613 4.06 10.26 -57.98
C THR A 613 5.16 10.09 -56.92
N TYR A 614 4.99 9.11 -56.03
CA TYR A 614 5.97 8.75 -54.98
C TYR A 614 6.02 7.23 -54.78
N TYR A 615 7.16 6.70 -54.32
CA TYR A 615 7.37 5.29 -54.00
C TYR A 615 7.17 5.01 -52.51
N ARG A 616 6.10 4.27 -52.15
CA ARG A 616 5.95 3.67 -50.82
C ARG A 616 6.63 2.30 -50.80
N ASP A 617 7.23 1.93 -49.68
CA ASP A 617 8.07 0.74 -49.47
C ASP A 617 7.68 -0.52 -50.27
N CYS A 618 8.72 -1.17 -50.80
CA CYS A 618 8.80 -2.25 -51.78
C CYS A 618 7.60 -3.25 -51.89
N GLN A 619 6.77 -3.10 -52.94
CA GLN A 619 6.49 -4.11 -54.02
C GLN A 619 5.16 -3.88 -54.81
N VAL A 620 4.80 -2.66 -55.29
CA VAL A 620 3.72 -2.38 -56.31
C VAL A 620 3.99 -1.00 -57.01
N PRO A 621 3.56 -0.67 -58.27
CA PRO A 621 4.02 0.55 -58.98
C PRO A 621 3.36 1.89 -58.58
N GLN A 622 3.95 3.00 -59.07
CA GLN A 622 3.78 4.41 -58.68
C GLN A 622 2.32 4.88 -58.45
N CYS A 623 2.06 5.53 -57.29
CA CYS A 623 0.77 6.13 -56.95
C CYS A 623 0.79 7.66 -57.13
N HIS A 624 -0.28 8.22 -57.71
CA HIS A 624 -0.53 9.66 -57.86
C HIS A 624 -1.04 10.30 -56.55
N TYR A 625 -0.57 11.50 -56.18
CA TYR A 625 -1.02 12.23 -54.99
C TYR A 625 -1.31 13.73 -55.25
N GLU A 626 -2.09 14.37 -54.38
CA GLU A 626 -2.35 15.82 -54.32
C GLU A 626 -2.13 16.31 -52.88
N THR A 627 -1.44 17.43 -52.69
CA THR A 627 -1.16 18.00 -51.36
C THR A 627 -2.15 19.11 -51.01
N LEU A 628 -2.88 18.93 -49.91
CA LEU A 628 -3.82 19.90 -49.37
C LEU A 628 -3.22 20.55 -48.12
N GLN A 629 -2.96 21.87 -48.17
CA GLN A 629 -2.38 22.60 -47.04
C GLN A 629 -3.50 23.21 -46.19
N ILE A 630 -3.83 22.56 -45.08
CA ILE A 630 -4.80 23.05 -44.10
C ILE A 630 -4.04 23.81 -43.01
N HIS A 631 -4.30 25.12 -42.87
CA HIS A 631 -3.71 25.92 -41.81
C HIS A 631 -4.48 25.72 -40.50
N VAL A 632 -3.95 24.90 -39.60
CA VAL A 632 -4.38 24.84 -38.20
C VAL A 632 -3.33 25.56 -37.37
N ASN A 633 -3.71 26.69 -36.78
CA ASN A 633 -2.78 27.59 -36.11
C ASN A 633 -2.60 27.14 -34.64
N THR A 634 -1.58 26.32 -34.35
CA THR A 634 -1.20 25.98 -32.97
C THR A 634 0.29 26.25 -32.76
N ASN A 635 0.60 27.40 -32.15
CA ASN A 635 1.95 27.77 -31.71
C ASN A 635 2.35 26.98 -30.45
N GLU A 636 3.27 26.02 -30.57
CA GLU A 636 4.12 25.55 -29.46
C GLU A 636 5.57 25.23 -29.89
N ILE A 637 6.51 25.78 -29.12
CA ILE A 637 7.96 25.51 -29.13
C ILE A 637 8.26 24.73 -27.85
N PHE A 638 9.11 23.70 -27.93
CA PHE A 638 9.44 22.77 -26.84
C PHE A 638 10.50 23.35 -25.89
N TYR A 639 10.35 23.13 -24.58
CA TYR A 639 11.46 23.17 -23.62
C TYR A 639 11.40 22.00 -22.63
N THR A 640 12.55 21.39 -22.37
CA THR A 640 12.77 20.34 -21.37
C THR A 640 12.97 20.95 -19.98
N LYS A 641 12.23 20.45 -18.98
CA LYS A 641 12.23 20.99 -17.61
C LYS A 641 13.50 20.57 -16.85
N GLY A 642 14.31 21.56 -16.45
CA GLY A 642 15.44 21.39 -15.54
C GLY A 642 15.03 21.53 -14.06
N ILE A 643 15.74 20.80 -13.19
CA ILE A 643 15.34 20.49 -11.81
C ILE A 643 15.62 21.65 -10.82
N GLY A 644 14.56 22.18 -10.21
CA GLY A 644 14.58 23.24 -9.20
C GLY A 644 13.39 24.18 -9.45
N LEU A 645 12.81 24.80 -8.42
CA LEU A 645 11.79 25.85 -8.61
C LEU A 645 12.39 26.93 -9.52
N THR A 646 12.10 26.83 -10.82
CA THR A 646 12.58 27.81 -11.78
C THR A 646 11.82 29.09 -11.51
N LEU A 647 12.45 30.22 -11.81
CA LEU A 647 11.76 31.50 -11.67
C LEU A 647 10.52 31.55 -12.58
N ASP A 648 10.48 30.75 -13.65
CA ASP A 648 9.29 30.50 -14.48
C ASP A 648 8.14 29.82 -13.72
N ASP A 649 8.41 28.83 -12.86
CA ASP A 649 7.40 28.22 -11.99
C ASP A 649 6.88 29.22 -10.93
N ILE A 650 7.74 30.15 -10.47
CA ILE A 650 7.39 31.21 -9.50
C ILE A 650 6.57 32.33 -10.17
N LEU A 651 6.93 32.73 -11.40
CA LEU A 651 6.22 33.72 -12.21
C LEU A 651 5.02 33.11 -12.96
N ARG A 652 4.74 31.80 -12.74
CA ARG A 652 3.57 31.03 -13.20
C ARG A 652 3.18 31.24 -14.66
N ASN A 653 4.16 31.37 -15.56
CA ASN A 653 3.92 31.64 -16.99
C ASN A 653 3.08 32.91 -17.26
N GLU A 654 3.09 33.93 -16.39
CA GLU A 654 2.40 35.20 -16.62
C GLU A 654 3.14 36.14 -17.58
N LEU A 655 4.42 35.89 -17.84
CA LEU A 655 5.19 36.61 -18.84
C LEU A 655 4.62 36.33 -20.24
N GLN A 656 4.39 37.39 -21.02
CA GLN A 656 3.94 37.29 -22.40
C GLN A 656 5.14 37.40 -23.35
N SER A 657 5.34 36.45 -24.25
CA SER A 657 6.49 36.44 -25.16
C SER A 657 6.38 37.56 -26.20
N ASN A 658 7.52 38.10 -26.64
CA ASN A 658 7.62 39.17 -27.67
C ASN A 658 6.84 40.47 -27.36
N THR A 659 6.57 40.78 -26.09
CA THR A 659 5.95 42.06 -25.67
C THR A 659 6.89 42.88 -24.78
N VAL A 660 6.94 44.20 -25.02
CA VAL A 660 7.83 45.13 -24.29
C VAL A 660 7.44 45.18 -22.80
N LEU A 661 8.42 45.31 -21.89
CA LEU A 661 8.23 45.26 -20.43
C LEU A 661 7.09 46.16 -19.89
N ASN A 662 6.84 47.32 -20.51
CA ASN A 662 5.75 48.22 -20.12
C ASN A 662 4.34 47.64 -20.35
N ASN A 663 4.19 46.70 -21.29
CA ASN A 663 2.94 46.05 -21.64
C ASN A 663 2.76 44.68 -20.98
N GLN A 664 3.73 44.24 -20.16
CA GLN A 664 3.60 43.04 -19.34
C GLN A 664 2.56 43.24 -18.21
N PRO A 665 2.05 42.16 -17.59
CA PRO A 665 1.11 42.26 -16.47
C PRO A 665 1.66 43.09 -15.29
N PHE A 666 0.75 43.67 -14.51
CA PHE A 666 1.11 44.52 -13.37
C PHE A 666 2.00 43.79 -12.34
N SER A 667 1.73 42.50 -12.10
CA SER A 667 2.53 41.61 -11.24
C SER A 667 4.02 41.59 -11.64
N ILE A 668 4.30 41.45 -12.94
CA ILE A 668 5.66 41.41 -13.49
C ILE A 668 6.33 42.78 -13.41
N LYS A 669 5.62 43.87 -13.74
CA LYS A 669 6.16 45.24 -13.62
C LYS A 669 6.48 45.62 -12.19
N LEU A 670 5.61 45.25 -11.25
CA LEU A 670 5.82 45.45 -9.83
C LEU A 670 7.00 44.62 -9.32
N SER A 671 7.12 43.35 -9.74
CA SER A 671 8.27 42.49 -9.40
C SER A 671 9.58 43.04 -9.97
N ALA A 672 9.59 43.54 -11.21
CA ALA A 672 10.75 44.17 -11.82
C ALA A 672 11.17 45.46 -11.09
N GLY A 673 10.20 46.31 -10.72
CA GLY A 673 10.47 47.51 -9.92
C GLY A 673 11.00 47.18 -8.51
N LEU A 674 10.40 46.20 -7.84
CA LEU A 674 10.81 45.79 -6.50
C LEU A 674 12.19 45.10 -6.47
N THR A 675 12.55 44.32 -7.50
CA THR A 675 13.91 43.73 -7.62
C THR A 675 15.00 44.78 -7.83
N ILE A 676 14.70 45.88 -8.54
CA ILE A 676 15.61 47.04 -8.65
C ILE A 676 15.75 47.73 -7.27
N ILE A 677 14.65 47.89 -6.53
CA ILE A 677 14.69 48.44 -5.17
C ILE A 677 15.51 47.53 -4.23
N MET A 678 15.38 46.20 -4.34
CA MET A 678 16.22 45.24 -3.59
C MET A 678 17.70 45.44 -3.87
N PHE A 679 18.08 45.68 -5.13
CA PHE A 679 19.47 45.94 -5.52
C PHE A 679 20.00 47.19 -4.85
N VAL A 680 19.25 48.30 -4.95
CA VAL A 680 19.66 49.60 -4.41
C VAL A 680 19.75 49.53 -2.89
N ALA A 681 18.78 48.92 -2.22
CA ALA A 681 18.81 48.72 -0.77
C ALA A 681 19.98 47.82 -0.34
N GLY A 682 20.25 46.73 -1.06
CA GLY A 682 21.38 45.83 -0.81
C GLY A 682 22.74 46.52 -1.00
N LEU A 683 22.87 47.36 -2.03
CA LEU A 683 24.08 48.13 -2.31
C LEU A 683 24.32 49.20 -1.24
N ILE A 684 23.28 49.94 -0.84
CA ILE A 684 23.31 50.88 0.28
C ILE A 684 23.73 50.15 1.57
N ASN A 685 23.19 48.95 1.82
CA ASN A 685 23.56 48.14 2.98
C ASN A 685 25.03 47.77 3.01
N SER A 686 25.56 47.32 1.87
CA SER A 686 26.97 46.92 1.77
C SER A 686 27.89 48.11 1.96
N ILE A 687 27.53 49.29 1.45
CA ILE A 687 28.31 50.52 1.63
C ILE A 687 28.28 50.96 3.10
N LEU A 688 27.10 50.99 3.74
CA LEU A 688 26.96 51.35 5.16
C LEU A 688 27.69 50.35 6.08
N SER A 689 27.60 49.05 5.79
CA SER A 689 28.32 48.02 6.52
C SER A 689 29.83 48.17 6.35
N PHE A 690 30.31 48.41 5.12
CA PHE A 690 31.73 48.64 4.85
C PHE A 690 32.26 49.88 5.59
N ILE A 691 31.52 51.00 5.58
CA ILE A 691 31.88 52.24 6.31
C ILE A 691 31.90 51.97 7.83
N THR A 692 30.92 51.23 8.36
CA THR A 692 30.84 50.91 9.79
C THR A 692 32.03 50.04 10.25
N PHE A 693 32.46 49.10 9.41
CA PHE A 693 33.56 48.19 9.71
C PHE A 693 34.94 48.66 9.22
N GLN A 694 35.03 49.83 8.56
CA GLN A 694 36.29 50.49 8.20
C GLN A 694 37.05 50.99 9.44
N ASN A 695 36.35 51.21 10.56
CA ASN A 695 36.97 51.52 11.84
C ASN A 695 37.67 50.28 12.42
N LYS A 696 39.01 50.35 12.51
CA LYS A 696 39.93 49.24 12.80
C LYS A 696 39.66 48.47 14.10
N ASP A 697 39.00 49.07 15.10
CA ASP A 697 38.77 48.42 16.39
C ASP A 697 37.78 47.25 16.32
N SER A 698 36.78 47.33 15.44
CA SER A 698 35.74 46.32 15.26
C SER A 698 36.22 45.05 14.55
N GLN A 699 37.24 45.15 13.69
CA GLN A 699 37.82 44.00 12.96
C GLN A 699 38.69 43.11 13.85
N GLN A 700 39.02 43.55 15.08
CA GLN A 700 39.85 42.78 16.00
C GLN A 700 39.07 41.69 16.75
N VAL A 701 37.77 41.52 16.49
CA VAL A 701 36.85 40.61 17.19
C VAL A 701 36.21 39.63 16.19
N GLY A 702 36.12 38.34 16.53
CA GLY A 702 35.64 37.27 15.63
C GLY A 702 34.26 37.55 15.02
N CYS A 703 33.30 37.99 15.84
CA CYS A 703 31.95 38.36 15.41
C CYS A 703 31.93 39.49 14.35
N GLY A 704 32.84 40.48 14.43
CA GLY A 704 32.92 41.58 13.45
C GLY A 704 33.36 41.10 12.06
N MET A 705 34.29 40.16 11.99
CA MET A 705 34.74 39.57 10.72
C MET A 705 33.65 38.74 10.04
N TYR A 706 32.85 38.00 10.81
CA TYR A 706 31.73 37.23 10.27
C TYR A 706 30.60 38.08 9.73
N LEU A 707 30.29 39.19 10.41
CA LEU A 707 29.25 40.12 9.97
C LEU A 707 29.65 40.85 8.69
N LEU A 708 30.93 41.24 8.56
CA LEU A 708 31.45 41.78 7.32
C LEU A 708 31.36 40.75 6.18
N ALA A 709 31.78 39.50 6.43
CA ALA A 709 31.72 38.43 5.43
C ALA A 709 30.28 38.06 5.02
N SER A 710 29.34 38.03 5.98
CA SER A 710 27.90 37.84 5.70
C SER A 710 27.34 39.01 4.89
N SER A 711 27.70 40.26 5.22
CA SER A 711 27.28 41.43 4.42
C SER A 711 27.75 41.35 2.96
N ILE A 712 28.99 40.92 2.72
CA ILE A 712 29.54 40.78 1.37
C ILE A 712 28.86 39.63 0.62
N THR A 713 28.67 38.48 1.27
CA THR A 713 28.02 37.31 0.64
C THR A 713 26.54 37.54 0.39
N SER A 714 25.84 38.27 1.25
CA SER A 714 24.46 38.72 1.04
C SER A 714 24.34 39.65 -0.17
N LEU A 715 25.27 40.61 -0.33
CA LEU A 715 25.31 41.45 -1.53
C LEU A 715 25.50 40.58 -2.79
N LEU A 716 26.48 39.66 -2.80
CA LEU A 716 26.74 38.77 -3.93
C LEU A 716 25.55 37.85 -4.25
N ALA A 717 24.82 37.37 -3.24
CA ALA A 717 23.61 36.59 -3.44
C ALA A 717 22.49 37.43 -4.07
N THR A 718 22.28 38.66 -3.59
CA THR A 718 21.27 39.56 -4.15
C THR A 718 21.59 39.93 -5.59
N THR A 719 22.85 40.24 -5.92
CA THR A 719 23.25 40.55 -7.30
C THR A 719 23.07 39.36 -8.23
N MET A 720 23.43 38.15 -7.81
CA MET A 720 23.22 36.94 -8.61
C MET A 720 21.75 36.59 -8.80
N LEU A 721 20.89 36.85 -7.79
CA LEU A 721 19.45 36.65 -7.91
C LEU A 721 18.82 37.62 -8.91
N ILE A 722 19.30 38.87 -8.94
CA ILE A 722 18.90 39.88 -9.93
C ILE A 722 19.37 39.48 -11.32
N ILE A 723 20.62 39.05 -11.47
CA ILE A 723 21.16 38.55 -12.75
C ILE A 723 20.29 37.39 -13.24
N LYS A 724 19.94 36.42 -12.36
CA LYS A 724 19.04 35.31 -12.71
C LYS A 724 17.65 35.80 -13.12
N PHE A 725 17.07 36.76 -12.39
CA PHE A 725 15.75 37.31 -12.69
C PHE A 725 15.70 38.00 -14.05
N TRP A 726 16.64 38.90 -14.31
CA TRP A 726 16.70 39.60 -15.59
C TRP A 726 17.14 38.68 -16.73
N PHE A 727 17.98 37.69 -16.48
CA PHE A 727 18.30 36.65 -17.45
C PHE A 727 17.04 35.94 -17.94
N VAL A 728 16.18 35.48 -17.02
CA VAL A 728 14.91 34.81 -17.36
C VAL A 728 13.97 35.76 -18.13
N VAL A 729 13.78 36.98 -17.63
CA VAL A 729 12.91 37.98 -18.28
C VAL A 729 13.41 38.32 -19.70
N LEU A 730 14.72 38.52 -19.89
CA LEU A 730 15.30 38.84 -21.20
C LEU A 730 15.26 37.64 -22.16
N THR A 731 15.48 36.41 -21.66
CA THR A 731 15.35 35.19 -22.49
C THR A 731 13.93 34.96 -22.95
N TYR A 732 12.93 35.41 -22.19
CA TYR A 732 11.52 35.24 -22.53
C TYR A 732 10.99 36.35 -23.44
N ILE A 733 11.48 37.57 -23.28
CA ILE A 733 11.09 38.72 -24.13
C ILE A 733 11.68 38.60 -25.53
N ASN A 734 12.95 38.18 -25.65
CA ASN A 734 13.59 37.97 -26.95
C ASN A 734 13.47 36.49 -27.34
N GLY A 735 12.48 36.14 -28.17
CA GLY A 735 12.20 34.77 -28.62
C GLY A 735 13.32 34.04 -29.38
N SER A 736 14.53 34.60 -29.46
CA SER A 736 15.70 34.00 -30.11
C SER A 736 16.96 34.08 -29.21
N THR A 737 16.90 33.55 -27.99
CA THR A 737 18.13 33.37 -27.20
C THR A 737 18.86 32.09 -27.61
N SER A 738 20.16 32.21 -27.89
CA SER A 738 20.99 31.08 -28.31
C SER A 738 21.08 30.01 -27.22
N LEU A 739 21.06 28.75 -27.63
CA LEU A 739 21.09 27.58 -26.73
C LEU A 739 22.35 27.57 -25.83
N SER A 740 23.46 28.13 -26.31
CA SER A 740 24.71 28.29 -25.54
C SER A 740 24.56 29.26 -24.38
N VAL A 741 23.78 30.33 -24.52
CA VAL A 741 23.50 31.30 -23.45
C VAL A 741 22.59 30.67 -22.38
N LEU A 742 21.56 29.93 -22.78
CA LEU A 742 20.69 29.17 -21.87
C LEU A 742 21.46 28.09 -21.10
N ARG A 743 22.33 27.33 -21.80
CA ARG A 743 23.18 26.31 -21.18
C ARG A 743 24.21 26.94 -20.23
N GLY A 744 24.78 28.08 -20.60
CA GLY A 744 25.64 28.88 -19.73
C GLY A 744 24.92 29.29 -18.44
N GLY A 745 23.70 29.81 -18.54
CA GLY A 745 22.88 30.20 -17.39
C GLY A 745 22.58 29.05 -16.42
N CYS A 746 22.14 27.90 -16.94
CA CYS A 746 21.84 26.71 -16.12
C CYS A 746 23.08 26.10 -15.44
N VAL A 747 24.24 26.11 -16.11
CA VAL A 747 25.47 25.51 -15.58
C VAL A 747 26.20 26.43 -14.60
N SER A 748 26.07 27.75 -14.75
CA SER A 748 26.86 28.71 -13.97
C SER A 748 26.05 29.48 -12.92
N ILE A 749 24.93 30.12 -13.30
CA ILE A 749 24.22 31.07 -12.41
C ILE A 749 23.58 30.34 -11.24
N GLU A 750 22.98 29.18 -11.48
CA GLU A 750 22.22 28.46 -10.47
C GLU A 750 23.09 27.80 -9.37
N PRO A 751 24.18 27.09 -9.70
CA PRO A 751 25.11 26.60 -8.68
C PRO A 751 25.79 27.72 -7.90
N ILE A 752 26.17 28.82 -8.56
CA ILE A 752 26.84 29.97 -7.92
C ILE A 752 25.88 30.68 -6.95
N LEU A 753 24.62 30.90 -7.35
CA LEU A 753 23.62 31.51 -6.47
C LEU A 753 23.35 30.64 -5.23
N LYS A 754 23.21 29.31 -5.40
CA LYS A 754 23.04 28.39 -4.27
C LYS A 754 24.26 28.40 -3.34
N LEU A 755 25.46 28.43 -3.91
CA LEU A 755 26.70 28.52 -3.13
C LEU A 755 26.72 29.77 -2.23
N PHE A 756 26.35 30.94 -2.76
CA PHE A 756 26.30 32.16 -1.97
C PHE A 756 25.21 32.15 -0.88
N LEU A 757 24.03 31.58 -1.17
CA LEU A 757 22.96 31.43 -0.18
C LEU A 757 23.36 30.48 0.96
N TYR A 758 24.03 29.36 0.65
CA TYR A 758 24.52 28.44 1.67
C TYR A 758 25.68 29.05 2.48
N LEU A 759 26.59 29.79 1.84
CA LEU A 759 27.67 30.53 2.52
C LEU A 759 27.11 31.52 3.54
N ASP A 760 26.13 32.35 3.17
CA ASP A 760 25.51 33.31 4.10
C ASP A 760 24.77 32.61 5.25
N GLY A 761 24.04 31.54 4.95
CA GLY A 761 23.32 30.74 5.95
C GLY A 761 24.25 30.14 7.01
N TRP A 762 25.33 29.50 6.59
CA TRP A 762 26.30 28.89 7.50
C TRP A 762 27.12 29.91 8.28
N LEU A 763 27.56 31.02 7.65
CA LEU A 763 28.25 32.11 8.36
C LEU A 763 27.37 32.68 9.49
N SER A 764 26.07 32.79 9.24
CA SER A 764 25.10 33.25 10.23
C SER A 764 24.90 32.24 11.38
N ALA A 765 24.85 30.94 11.06
CA ALA A 765 24.76 29.89 12.07
C ALA A 765 26.01 29.88 12.97
N CYS A 766 27.20 30.09 12.41
CA CYS A 766 28.43 30.18 13.18
C CYS A 766 28.42 31.35 14.18
N VAL A 767 27.90 32.52 13.78
CA VAL A 767 27.73 33.67 14.70
C VAL A 767 26.76 33.33 15.82
N ALA A 768 25.65 32.65 15.51
CA ALA A 768 24.66 32.24 16.51
C ALA A 768 25.24 31.23 17.52
N ILE A 769 26.00 30.24 17.05
CA ILE A 769 26.66 29.24 17.90
C ILE A 769 27.71 29.90 18.78
N GLU A 770 28.56 30.77 18.24
CA GLU A 770 29.58 31.50 19.03
C GLU A 770 28.91 32.28 20.17
N ARG A 771 27.78 32.95 19.90
CA ARG A 771 27.05 33.72 20.92
C ARG A 771 26.29 32.87 21.92
N ALA A 772 25.66 31.77 21.48
CA ALA A 772 24.99 30.85 22.39
C ALA A 772 25.97 30.23 23.41
N VAL A 773 27.16 29.85 22.94
CA VAL A 773 28.22 29.29 23.80
C VAL A 773 28.78 30.35 24.78
N LEU A 774 28.84 31.62 24.38
CA LEU A 774 29.28 32.72 25.25
C LEU A 774 28.23 33.09 26.32
N ILE A 775 26.94 33.02 26.00
CA ILE A 775 25.85 33.25 26.96
C ILE A 775 25.80 32.15 28.00
N PHE A 776 25.97 30.88 27.59
CA PHE A 776 25.94 29.73 28.49
C PHE A 776 27.10 29.68 29.49
N LYS A 777 28.24 30.35 29.21
CA LYS A 777 29.44 30.24 30.04
C LYS A 777 29.65 31.34 31.08
N GLY A 778 28.79 32.36 31.15
CA GLY A 778 29.01 33.49 32.06
C GLY A 778 30.25 34.31 31.65
N ILE A 779 30.11 35.63 31.62
CA ILE A 779 30.97 36.49 30.79
C ILE A 779 32.39 36.64 31.37
N ASN A 780 33.39 36.26 30.57
CA ASN A 780 34.52 37.13 30.22
C ASN A 780 34.96 36.82 28.79
N PHE A 781 34.74 37.77 27.88
CA PHE A 781 34.99 37.62 26.45
C PHE A 781 36.50 37.62 26.16
N ASP A 782 37.08 36.44 25.92
CA ASP A 782 38.49 36.29 25.56
C ASP A 782 38.71 36.49 24.06
N LYS A 783 39.26 37.66 23.73
CA LYS A 783 39.57 38.10 22.36
C LYS A 783 40.54 37.17 21.61
N LYS A 784 41.49 36.52 22.30
CA LYS A 784 42.42 35.56 21.67
C LYS A 784 41.69 34.27 21.30
N LYS A 785 40.82 33.79 22.19
CA LYS A 785 40.07 32.54 21.99
C LYS A 785 39.02 32.68 20.89
N SER A 786 38.28 33.79 20.85
CA SER A 786 37.33 34.09 19.75
C SER A 786 38.05 34.17 18.40
N LYS A 787 39.22 34.83 18.32
CA LYS A 787 40.01 34.89 17.07
C LYS A 787 40.52 33.52 16.60
N SER A 788 40.87 32.63 17.53
CA SER A 788 41.32 31.26 17.22
C SER A 788 40.18 30.40 16.69
N ILE A 789 39.02 30.43 17.37
CA ILE A 789 37.79 29.77 16.91
C ILE A 789 37.42 30.32 15.54
N ALA A 790 37.52 31.63 15.35
CA ALA A 790 37.10 32.25 14.12
C ALA A 790 37.88 31.73 12.89
N ARG A 791 39.21 31.62 13.03
CA ARG A 791 40.09 31.07 12.00
C ARG A 791 39.80 29.59 11.70
N ARG A 792 39.51 28.78 12.71
CA ARG A 792 39.22 27.34 12.52
C ARG A 792 37.90 27.13 11.80
N THR A 793 36.87 27.90 12.17
CA THR A 793 35.56 27.80 11.53
C THR A 793 35.62 28.24 10.06
N ILE A 794 36.39 29.29 9.73
CA ILE A 794 36.60 29.72 8.33
C ILE A 794 37.25 28.59 7.49
N LEU A 795 38.13 27.79 8.08
CA LEU A 795 38.75 26.64 7.41
C LEU A 795 37.80 25.44 7.23
N ILE A 796 36.84 25.25 8.14
CA ILE A 796 35.90 24.11 8.13
C ILE A 796 34.67 24.40 7.26
N LEU A 797 34.25 25.66 7.17
CA LEU A 797 33.05 26.10 6.44
C LEU A 797 32.95 25.56 5.00
N PRO A 798 34.02 25.57 4.17
CA PRO A 798 33.96 25.08 2.80
C PRO A 798 33.64 23.59 2.72
N PHE A 799 34.11 22.78 3.68
CA PHE A 799 33.85 21.33 3.72
C PHE A 799 32.39 21.02 4.08
N CYS A 800 31.80 21.74 5.04
CA CYS A 800 30.39 21.60 5.37
C CYS A 800 29.50 21.95 4.18
N ILE A 801 29.83 23.03 3.47
CA ILE A 801 29.09 23.49 2.28
C ILE A 801 29.25 22.50 1.12
N PHE A 802 30.46 22.00 0.89
CA PHE A 802 30.70 20.98 -0.14
C PHE A 802 29.94 19.67 0.17
N GLY A 803 29.88 19.27 1.44
CA GLY A 803 29.06 18.15 1.89
C GLY A 803 27.57 18.33 1.60
N THR A 804 27.02 19.53 1.82
CA THR A 804 25.62 19.82 1.48
C THR A 804 25.36 19.82 -0.04
N LEU A 805 26.30 20.32 -0.84
CA LEU A 805 26.20 20.32 -2.30
C LEU A 805 26.31 18.90 -2.88
N ILE A 806 27.18 18.05 -2.33
CA ILE A 806 27.30 16.63 -2.71
C ILE A 806 26.03 15.86 -2.34
N HIS A 807 25.50 16.05 -1.13
CA HIS A 807 24.27 15.39 -0.71
C HIS A 807 23.12 15.67 -1.68
N GLU A 808 22.95 16.92 -2.11
CA GLU A 808 21.93 17.30 -3.08
C GLU A 808 22.16 16.64 -4.46
N LEU A 809 23.41 16.58 -4.96
CA LEU A 809 23.75 15.91 -6.23
C LEU A 809 23.53 14.39 -6.20
N VAL A 810 23.89 13.74 -5.09
CA VAL A 810 23.75 12.29 -4.92
C VAL A 810 22.29 11.89 -4.81
N PHE A 811 21.49 12.64 -4.04
CA PHE A 811 20.06 12.36 -3.89
C PHE A 811 19.27 12.63 -5.19
N ARG A 812 19.75 13.56 -6.02
CA ARG A 812 19.15 13.89 -7.33
C ARG A 812 19.34 12.78 -8.36
N ARG A 813 20.47 12.05 -8.36
CA ARG A 813 20.67 10.86 -9.22
C ARG A 813 19.85 9.64 -8.78
N LEU A 814 19.50 9.53 -7.49
CA LEU A 814 18.65 8.46 -6.98
C LEU A 814 17.17 8.56 -7.44
N PHE A 815 16.76 9.71 -8.00
CA PHE A 815 15.41 9.95 -8.54
C PHE A 815 15.39 10.21 -10.05
N GLU A 816 16.49 9.94 -10.78
CA GLU A 816 16.42 9.84 -12.24
C GLU A 816 15.62 8.59 -12.61
N TYR A 817 14.40 8.79 -13.11
CA TYR A 817 13.68 7.76 -13.86
C TYR A 817 14.58 7.29 -15.01
N GLU A 818 14.73 5.97 -15.14
CA GLU A 818 15.29 5.36 -16.34
C GLU A 818 14.47 5.83 -17.55
N THR A 819 15.02 6.77 -18.33
CA THR A 819 14.52 7.07 -19.67
C THR A 819 15.03 5.98 -20.61
N GLY A 820 14.23 4.92 -20.80
CA GLY A 820 14.31 4.08 -21.99
C GLY A 820 13.83 4.85 -23.24
N PRO A 821 14.26 4.47 -24.44
CA PRO A 821 14.13 5.30 -25.63
C PRO A 821 12.70 5.22 -26.17
N GLU A 822 11.98 6.33 -26.20
CA GLU A 822 11.16 6.80 -27.33
C GLU A 822 10.19 7.90 -26.91
N THR A 823 10.07 8.91 -27.78
CA THR A 823 9.08 9.99 -27.82
C THR A 823 9.17 11.07 -26.73
N ILE A 824 10.01 12.05 -27.05
CA ILE A 824 9.87 13.43 -26.60
C ILE A 824 8.48 13.93 -27.06
N ASP A 825 7.79 14.67 -26.17
CA ASP A 825 6.60 15.53 -26.35
C ASP A 825 5.24 14.96 -25.92
N THR A 826 4.62 15.38 -24.81
CA THR A 826 3.58 16.45 -24.81
C THR A 826 3.20 16.89 -23.37
N ARG A 827 4.10 16.79 -22.38
CA ARG A 827 3.81 17.15 -20.97
C ARG A 827 3.92 18.65 -20.64
N ALA A 828 3.83 19.52 -21.64
CA ALA A 828 4.08 20.95 -21.46
C ALA A 828 2.84 21.87 -21.53
N ARG A 829 1.58 21.39 -21.47
CA ARG A 829 0.42 22.29 -21.26
C ARG A 829 -0.79 21.60 -20.62
N GLN A 830 -0.99 21.77 -19.31
CA GLN A 830 -2.33 21.85 -18.74
C GLN A 830 -2.36 22.94 -17.68
N ARG A 831 -2.84 24.12 -18.08
CA ARG A 831 -3.31 25.15 -17.16
C ARG A 831 -4.65 24.71 -16.57
N SER A 832 -4.82 25.04 -15.30
CA SER A 832 -6.01 24.90 -14.46
C SER A 832 -7.33 25.22 -15.17
N VAL A 833 -8.15 24.19 -15.39
CA VAL A 833 -9.61 24.35 -15.52
C VAL A 833 -10.20 23.99 -14.16
N VAL A 834 -10.80 24.98 -13.52
CA VAL A 834 -11.50 24.85 -12.23
C VAL A 834 -12.62 23.81 -12.36
N ARG A 835 -12.48 22.63 -11.72
CA ARG A 835 -13.58 21.69 -11.50
C ARG A 835 -14.27 22.05 -10.18
N THR A 836 -15.48 22.55 -10.29
CA THR A 836 -16.40 22.83 -9.19
C THR A 836 -16.99 21.53 -8.66
N ASN A 837 -16.46 21.02 -7.53
CA ASN A 837 -17.20 20.29 -6.47
C ASN A 837 -16.26 19.51 -5.51
N GLN A 838 -15.23 20.16 -4.97
CA GLN A 838 -14.60 19.69 -3.74
C GLN A 838 -15.15 20.49 -2.56
N SER A 839 -15.36 19.83 -1.41
CA SER A 839 -15.70 20.54 -0.18
C SER A 839 -14.54 21.49 0.16
N PHE A 840 -14.86 22.68 0.66
CA PHE A 840 -13.86 23.71 0.94
C PHE A 840 -12.74 23.22 1.88
N LYS A 841 -13.00 22.19 2.71
CA LYS A 841 -12.01 21.60 3.61
C LYS A 841 -11.03 20.68 2.88
N GLU A 842 -11.50 19.86 1.93
CA GLU A 842 -10.67 18.96 1.13
C GLU A 842 -9.85 19.73 0.08
N HIS A 843 -10.45 20.73 -0.56
CA HIS A 843 -9.73 21.63 -1.46
C HIS A 843 -8.60 22.39 -0.75
N ILE A 844 -8.83 22.82 0.51
CA ILE A 844 -7.82 23.47 1.34
C ILE A 844 -6.71 22.49 1.75
N GLN A 845 -7.01 21.21 2.02
CA GLN A 845 -6.02 20.20 2.41
C GLN A 845 -5.14 19.79 1.22
N ASP A 846 -5.72 19.61 0.04
CA ASP A 846 -4.98 19.31 -1.19
C ASP A 846 -4.06 20.46 -1.58
N GLN A 847 -4.56 21.71 -1.54
CA GLN A 847 -3.74 22.89 -1.83
C GLN A 847 -2.65 23.12 -0.77
N PHE A 848 -2.87 22.78 0.51
CA PHE A 848 -1.84 22.80 1.56
C PHE A 848 -0.74 21.76 1.31
N SER A 849 -1.09 20.60 0.72
CA SER A 849 -0.15 19.53 0.42
C SER A 849 0.74 19.87 -0.79
N GLU A 850 0.16 20.47 -1.84
CA GLU A 850 0.88 20.89 -3.05
C GLU A 850 1.75 22.13 -2.82
N HIS A 851 1.30 23.09 -2.00
CA HIS A 851 2.02 24.34 -1.73
C HIS A 851 2.82 24.32 -0.43
N LYS A 852 3.05 23.14 0.16
CA LYS A 852 3.83 22.98 1.40
C LYS A 852 5.17 23.71 1.31
N GLN A 853 5.87 23.67 0.19
CA GLN A 853 7.15 24.38 0.00
C GLN A 853 7.02 25.92 -0.06
N LEU A 854 5.89 26.46 -0.55
CA LEU A 854 5.61 27.90 -0.60
C LEU A 854 5.20 28.47 0.77
N ILE A 855 4.76 27.62 1.70
CA ILE A 855 4.49 27.97 3.11
C ILE A 855 5.71 27.71 4.00
N ILE A 856 6.44 26.62 3.73
CA ILE A 856 7.66 26.24 4.44
C ILE A 856 8.77 27.25 4.16
N SER A 857 8.96 27.71 2.93
CA SER A 857 10.03 28.68 2.60
C SER A 857 9.95 29.98 3.43
N PRO A 858 8.80 30.68 3.53
CA PRO A 858 8.69 31.86 4.38
C PRO A 858 8.65 31.57 5.87
N ILE A 859 8.09 30.43 6.33
CA ILE A 859 8.17 30.04 7.75
C ILE A 859 9.61 29.70 8.14
N VAL A 860 10.36 29.02 7.28
CA VAL A 860 11.78 28.71 7.48
C VAL A 860 12.61 29.99 7.42
N LEU A 861 12.35 30.91 6.48
CA LEU A 861 13.04 32.21 6.45
C LEU A 861 12.70 33.06 7.68
N LEU A 862 11.45 33.09 8.13
CA LEU A 862 11.02 33.79 9.34
C LEU A 862 11.66 33.15 10.58
N VAL A 863 11.62 31.83 10.72
CA VAL A 863 12.22 31.06 11.82
C VAL A 863 13.75 31.15 11.83
N LEU A 864 14.41 31.21 10.67
CA LEU A 864 15.84 31.47 10.56
C LEU A 864 16.20 32.93 10.88
N SER A 865 15.28 33.88 10.68
CA SER A 865 15.47 35.30 10.98
C SER A 865 15.16 35.70 12.43
N ILE A 866 14.28 34.96 13.12
CA ILE A 866 13.86 35.25 14.52
C ILE A 866 15.06 35.20 15.50
N PRO A 867 15.95 34.20 15.46
CA PRO A 867 17.17 34.20 16.27
C PRO A 867 18.06 35.40 16.00
N ARG A 868 18.15 35.87 14.75
CA ARG A 868 18.94 37.05 14.37
C ARG A 868 18.37 38.34 14.98
N LEU A 869 17.04 38.48 15.05
CA LEU A 869 16.36 39.61 15.70
C LEU A 869 16.58 39.61 17.21
N ILE A 870 16.42 38.45 17.86
CA ILE A 870 16.63 38.29 19.31
C ILE A 870 18.07 38.61 19.70
N ILE A 871 19.04 38.21 18.89
CA ILE A 871 20.48 38.47 19.13
C ILE A 871 20.85 39.94 18.89
N SER A 872 20.13 40.66 18.02
CA SER A 872 20.36 42.10 17.78
C SER A 872 20.00 42.99 18.97
N LEU A 873 19.09 42.51 19.83
CA LEU A 873 18.66 43.20 21.06
C LEU A 873 19.63 42.98 22.23
N LEU A 874 20.67 42.15 22.05
CA LEU A 874 21.70 41.88 23.07
C LEU A 874 22.97 42.73 22.78
N PRO A 875 23.28 43.75 23.60
CA PRO A 875 24.19 44.86 23.25
C PRO A 875 25.71 44.52 23.28
N GLY A 876 26.10 43.25 23.25
CA GLY A 876 27.41 42.80 23.77
C GLY A 876 28.65 42.86 22.86
N CYS A 877 28.57 43.19 21.56
CA CYS A 877 29.73 43.02 20.65
C CYS A 877 30.31 44.28 20.01
N ALA A 878 29.77 45.47 20.28
CA ALA A 878 30.42 46.72 19.89
C ALA A 878 30.16 47.78 20.96
N LYS A 879 31.17 48.55 21.34
CA LYS A 879 30.95 49.78 22.11
C LYS A 879 30.13 50.73 21.23
N THR A 880 28.82 50.79 21.45
CA THR A 880 27.81 51.61 20.76
C THR A 880 27.95 53.11 21.07
N SER A 881 29.18 53.63 21.09
CA SER A 881 29.46 54.92 21.71
C SER A 881 29.42 56.13 20.76
N LYS A 882 29.06 55.99 19.48
CA LYS A 882 28.84 57.16 18.61
C LYS A 882 27.58 57.20 17.76
N ASN A 883 27.01 56.07 17.31
CA ASN A 883 25.69 56.10 16.65
C ASN A 883 25.00 54.73 16.67
N LEU A 884 24.16 54.52 17.69
CA LEU A 884 23.32 53.33 17.85
C LEU A 884 22.40 53.09 16.64
N TRP A 885 21.92 54.18 16.03
CA TRP A 885 21.03 54.15 14.86
C TRP A 885 21.71 53.64 13.58
N LEU A 886 23.00 53.90 13.39
CA LEU A 886 23.73 53.39 12.22
C LEU A 886 23.95 51.87 12.33
N TYR A 887 24.21 51.39 13.56
CA TYR A 887 24.37 49.98 13.87
C TYR A 887 23.06 49.20 13.72
N LEU A 888 21.97 49.70 14.34
CA LEU A 888 20.64 49.12 14.16
C LEU A 888 20.19 49.20 12.69
N GLY A 889 20.51 50.30 11.99
CA GLY A 889 20.24 50.46 10.57
C GLY A 889 20.91 49.39 9.70
N ALA A 890 22.23 49.21 9.80
CA ALA A 890 22.94 48.18 9.02
C ALA A 890 22.43 46.76 9.32
N TYR A 891 22.06 46.48 10.57
CA TYR A 891 21.46 45.20 10.94
C TYR A 891 20.05 45.03 10.39
N PHE A 892 19.16 46.00 10.56
CA PHE A 892 17.79 45.95 10.02
C PHE A 892 17.80 45.80 8.50
N ILE A 893 18.74 46.48 7.84
CA ILE A 893 18.88 46.39 6.39
C ILE A 893 19.37 45.00 5.94
N SER A 894 20.11 44.25 6.77
CA SER A 894 20.48 42.85 6.49
C SER A 894 19.30 41.85 6.48
N PHE A 895 18.16 42.22 7.09
CA PHE A 895 16.91 41.43 7.05
C PHE A 895 16.07 41.72 5.79
N THR A 896 16.32 42.86 5.15
CA THR A 896 15.55 43.36 4.01
C THR A 896 15.43 42.36 2.86
N PRO A 897 16.47 41.61 2.44
CA PRO A 897 16.36 40.69 1.32
C PRO A 897 15.36 39.56 1.56
N SER A 898 15.38 38.93 2.75
CA SER A 898 14.45 37.84 3.08
C SER A 898 13.01 38.32 3.27
N MET A 899 12.84 39.50 3.90
CA MET A 899 11.52 40.15 4.04
C MET A 899 10.96 40.61 2.68
N LEU A 900 11.79 41.13 1.77
CA LEU A 900 11.36 41.52 0.44
C LEU A 900 11.05 40.32 -0.44
N ILE A 901 11.80 39.21 -0.37
CA ILE A 901 11.43 37.97 -1.10
C ILE A 901 10.01 37.53 -0.71
N PHE A 902 9.67 37.60 0.57
CA PHE A 902 8.31 37.32 1.04
C PHE A 902 7.28 38.35 0.53
N LEU A 903 7.56 39.65 0.68
CA LEU A 903 6.66 40.72 0.25
C LEU A 903 6.46 40.81 -1.27
N ILE A 904 7.45 40.40 -2.07
CA ILE A 904 7.43 40.50 -3.54
C ILE A 904 6.81 39.25 -4.17
N PHE A 905 7.20 38.06 -3.69
CA PHE A 905 6.83 36.81 -4.37
C PHE A 905 5.69 36.06 -3.67
N VAL A 906 5.47 36.29 -2.37
CA VAL A 906 4.47 35.54 -1.59
C VAL A 906 3.22 36.38 -1.30
N VAL A 907 3.39 37.64 -0.91
CA VAL A 907 2.26 38.53 -0.55
C VAL A 907 1.34 38.86 -1.73
N PRO A 908 1.79 39.12 -2.97
CA PRO A 908 0.89 39.40 -4.09
C PRO A 908 0.08 38.18 -4.57
N SER A 909 0.35 36.99 -4.03
CA SER A 909 -0.39 35.78 -4.37
C SER A 909 -1.83 35.87 -3.87
N GLU A 910 -2.80 35.98 -4.80
CA GLU A 910 -4.23 36.02 -4.49
C GLU A 910 -4.71 34.81 -3.67
N LEU A 911 -4.17 33.62 -3.96
CA LEU A 911 -4.50 32.37 -3.27
C LEU A 911 -4.01 32.37 -1.82
N TYR A 912 -2.78 32.82 -1.58
CA TYR A 912 -2.22 32.92 -0.24
C TYR A 912 -2.94 33.99 0.59
N MET A 913 -3.21 35.16 -0.01
CA MET A 913 -3.89 36.28 0.67
C MET A 913 -5.34 35.93 1.05
N LYS A 914 -6.06 35.13 0.23
CA LYS A 914 -7.40 34.62 0.55
C LYS A 914 -7.38 33.68 1.76
N ALA A 915 -6.45 32.74 1.79
CA ALA A 915 -6.29 31.78 2.88
C ALA A 915 -5.85 32.45 4.19
N PHE A 916 -4.95 33.44 4.11
CA PHE A 916 -4.49 34.22 5.26
C PHE A 916 -5.62 35.07 5.88
N LYS A 917 -6.40 35.79 5.06
CA LYS A 917 -7.56 36.59 5.53
C LYS A 917 -8.63 35.75 6.22
N GLN A 918 -8.93 34.55 5.70
CA GLN A 918 -9.91 33.65 6.32
C GLN A 918 -9.44 33.08 7.66
N SER A 919 -8.14 32.82 7.80
CA SER A 919 -7.55 32.36 9.05
C SER A 919 -7.54 33.46 10.12
N PHE A 920 -7.22 34.69 9.74
CA PHE A 920 -7.23 35.85 10.64
C PHE A 920 -8.64 36.18 11.18
N ASN A 921 -9.67 36.06 10.33
CA ASN A 921 -11.07 36.28 10.74
C ASN A 921 -11.61 35.21 11.70
N ARG A 922 -11.06 33.98 11.69
CA ARG A 922 -11.40 32.95 12.68
C ARG A 922 -10.83 33.26 14.07
N ILE A 923 -9.65 33.87 14.13
CA ILE A 923 -9.00 34.25 15.41
C ILE A 923 -9.77 35.40 16.07
N ARG A 924 -10.28 36.35 15.28
CA ARG A 924 -11.11 37.47 15.77
C ARG A 924 -12.47 37.06 16.35
N ARG A 925 -12.97 35.85 16.07
CA ARG A 925 -14.23 35.30 16.62
C ARG A 925 -14.06 34.53 17.94
N ARG A 926 -12.83 34.42 18.45
CA ARG A 926 -12.54 33.85 19.78
C ARG A 926 -12.03 34.94 20.73
N THR A 927 -12.92 35.84 21.12
CA THR A 927 -12.82 36.63 22.36
C THR A 927 -14.24 36.70 22.93
N PRO A 928 -14.53 36.02 24.06
CA PRO A 928 -15.85 36.08 24.68
C PRO A 928 -15.96 37.31 25.61
N PRO A 929 -17.16 37.89 25.81
CA PRO A 929 -17.46 38.56 27.09
C PRO A 929 -17.48 37.56 28.25
#